data_AF-A0A2E4HD62-F1
#
_entry.id   AF-A0A2E4HD62-F1
#
_cell.length_a   1.000
_cell.length_b   1.000
_cell.length_c   1.000
_cell.angle_alpha   90.00
_cell.angle_beta   90.00
_cell.angle_gamma   90.00
#
_symmetry.space_group_name_H-M   'P 1'
#
loop_
_entity.id
_entity.type
_entity.pdbx_description
1 polymer ?
#
loop_
_entity_poly.entity_id
_entity_poly.type
_entity_poly.pdbx_seq_one_letter_code
_entity_poly.pdbx_strand_id
1 'polypeptide(L)'
;MTQITRSLLLLVCFSVCAFAKAQQNRDNYALLWKITSSESIKPSYIFGTAHLKDKRVFDFSDAMLPAIQSSEAFALEVHPDSIGAVFDKKDPVKENLNRYKQLLSKQQYDSLNKRVEKAVGESLDELEENSLYYLEASLRPDMAKDGDQSTFLDAYLYGMAYSMGKEIYGLERIEDQMPPMSSMSEEEVKQGLLQLLEGDTETYEQGIEELVEIYLSGDIQELMKMAQSDGVMNQRMIARNQVMANSMSQIMKSKALFAAVGAAHLPGEQGVLNLLRQRGYTVSKVESTFTGASNNYVIKTNLDSWKTFNDSITSYKVSHPNFTKTMPINDEITMQFSTDMVSGASFFHFSSDLRTKNDLKEETIIQNIINKFVQKADSTDVMKSQVQRSGTSFMQIKRNNANNDNITHIELVFNNRVLYVFGAEYDQSTLAKETAEAFFNSVTINTPAALPEIKTTWQKYTDIQGAFSVQIPGEITDMSRKVPNPADPDGAPYEMNMYLVSDRAKGHNYLIRYNNFPVGYYLEDESAIADEFPKSLLAKGSTLVSKKQINYKGLPGYDFVIKINNQFDSKVRYLSRGNRTYLLLAQNIENTDSLTFDNPVFNSFELLPFRTPDTELIVGDDQTYEFLFPKAYKKETTPADAYNANLSSSTDYSGLDVSSGGVYIFSEIKIKPWYKAASEKAFLDEYTDLLKDYGDSIYYQQDINFKGLTGREVYIKNDKTPVVQRFRLVLAGDKLLSMSTYQSKDELESDRVNQIFESMVIKKNNSFSITASKSKEIIKALSSKDTTVFNEAVGALDYYDFELKDLALLEKGLKMSLPEDQSYWGAKSLLIYSLGLLNTEKAVPVLKKHYLKKSTTNNERIMTFEALEENGSKPAIRTYMELLEQHPPQRNDDRNYAILSSDIDSVLTIDQYGRSLLKVYENEAFRDRVLAYFSRQLSSDSIYTLPYLQENKAKLTAYFQQDALRALETVNLGSPTTGVENLYYHLDVLDTLAIDDSRTLSLVKRLFQERGDQNFSSIGAFEYYIKYATSIDTIAVQDFLKSKYYRFEAMVALVDADYSQMIPSQYLDPKNIAEVSLYNTIGYDDSYPTQMRYQGEFSQDGKQYYAFVYSYEQDGASTEEIQDMEETKTATKEEFIGLVLKQEVALEDLSLPDAYYDYQPLGPDWKESAKYVLDTYK
;
A
#
# COMPACT_ATOMS: atom_id res chain seq x y z
N MET A 1 -40.07 29.40 -7.53
CA MET A 1 -40.68 30.29 -8.53
C MET A 1 -39.93 30.03 -9.82
N THR A 2 -40.47 29.62 -10.97
CA THR A 2 -41.83 29.35 -11.49
C THR A 2 -41.56 28.51 -12.76
N GLN A 3 -41.97 27.24 -12.82
CA GLN A 3 -43.28 26.74 -13.30
C GLN A 3 -43.47 26.78 -14.84
N ILE A 4 -43.53 25.63 -15.55
CA ILE A 4 -44.73 24.81 -15.93
C ILE A 4 -45.19 25.18 -17.37
N THR A 5 -45.47 24.30 -18.37
CA THR A 5 -46.36 23.09 -18.51
C THR A 5 -46.05 22.44 -19.90
N ARG A 6 -45.92 21.10 -20.10
CA ARG A 6 -46.96 20.04 -20.32
C ARG A 6 -47.98 20.37 -21.44
N SER A 7 -48.47 19.52 -22.34
CA SER A 7 -48.49 18.06 -22.55
C SER A 7 -49.35 17.72 -23.80
N LEU A 8 -49.14 16.52 -24.37
CA LEU A 8 -50.14 15.57 -24.93
C LEU A 8 -50.71 15.67 -26.38
N LEU A 9 -50.28 14.70 -27.20
CA LEU A 9 -51.04 13.54 -27.74
C LEU A 9 -51.89 13.59 -29.04
N LEU A 10 -51.66 12.51 -29.84
CA LEU A 10 -52.60 11.70 -30.67
C LEU A 10 -53.12 12.31 -31.99
N LEU A 11 -53.27 11.63 -33.13
CA LEU A 11 -52.89 10.30 -33.67
C LEU A 11 -53.48 10.25 -35.10
N VAL A 12 -52.73 9.68 -36.06
CA VAL A 12 -53.16 8.73 -37.11
C VAL A 12 -54.31 9.11 -38.07
N CYS A 13 -54.00 9.11 -39.38
CA CYS A 13 -54.59 8.14 -40.30
C CYS A 13 -53.89 8.11 -41.68
N PHE A 14 -53.42 6.91 -42.03
CA PHE A 14 -53.36 6.32 -43.38
C PHE A 14 -52.74 7.13 -44.53
N SER A 15 -51.54 6.71 -44.95
CA SER A 15 -51.26 6.47 -46.39
C SER A 15 -50.11 5.50 -46.58
N VAL A 16 -50.48 4.37 -47.17
CA VAL A 16 -49.65 3.32 -47.76
C VAL A 16 -48.69 3.94 -48.78
N CYS A 17 -47.38 3.80 -48.55
CA CYS A 17 -46.37 3.77 -49.60
C CYS A 17 -45.21 2.87 -49.12
N ALA A 18 -45.15 1.69 -49.71
CA ALA A 18 -43.95 0.91 -49.98
C ALA A 18 -42.75 1.15 -49.04
N PHE A 19 -42.66 0.40 -47.95
CA PHE A 19 -41.37 -0.23 -47.66
C PHE A 19 -41.18 -1.29 -48.73
N ALA A 20 -40.75 -0.85 -49.91
CA ALA A 20 -39.93 -1.71 -50.74
C ALA A 20 -38.90 -2.29 -49.76
N LYS A 21 -38.80 -3.62 -49.70
CA LYS A 21 -37.57 -4.25 -49.22
C LYS A 21 -36.48 -3.49 -49.95
N ALA A 22 -35.74 -2.64 -49.24
CA ALA A 22 -34.48 -2.16 -49.74
C ALA A 22 -33.71 -3.45 -49.93
N GLN A 23 -33.72 -3.97 -51.15
CA GLN A 23 -32.84 -5.02 -51.57
C GLN A 23 -31.48 -4.36 -51.37
N GLN A 24 -30.85 -4.64 -50.23
CA GLN A 24 -29.51 -4.15 -49.92
C GLN A 24 -28.72 -4.39 -51.19
N ASN A 25 -28.23 -3.31 -51.80
CA ASN A 25 -27.49 -3.44 -53.04
C ASN A 25 -26.20 -4.19 -52.70
N ARG A 26 -26.17 -5.50 -52.99
CA ARG A 26 -25.04 -6.41 -52.76
C ARG A 26 -24.13 -6.53 -53.99
N ASP A 27 -24.20 -5.59 -54.94
CA ASP A 27 -23.35 -5.58 -56.14
C ASP A 27 -21.84 -5.61 -55.77
N ASN A 28 -21.48 -5.00 -54.64
CA ASN A 28 -20.11 -4.97 -54.12
C ASN A 28 -19.74 -6.16 -53.22
N TYR A 29 -20.65 -7.09 -52.90
CA TYR A 29 -20.42 -8.14 -51.90
C TYR A 29 -19.19 -9.00 -52.20
N ALA A 30 -18.12 -8.83 -51.43
CA ALA A 30 -16.78 -9.33 -51.68
C ALA A 30 -16.15 -9.96 -50.42
N LEU A 31 -16.92 -10.75 -49.66
CA LEU A 31 -16.40 -11.45 -48.47
C LEU A 31 -15.70 -12.77 -48.81
N LEU A 32 -16.01 -13.42 -49.94
CA LEU A 32 -15.39 -14.67 -50.37
C LEU A 32 -14.44 -14.48 -51.57
N TRP A 33 -13.22 -14.96 -51.42
CA TRP A 33 -12.17 -14.86 -52.45
C TRP A 33 -11.57 -16.22 -52.76
N LYS A 34 -11.31 -16.46 -54.05
CA LYS A 34 -10.64 -17.64 -54.57
C LYS A 34 -9.17 -17.34 -54.78
N ILE A 35 -8.33 -18.27 -54.35
CA ILE A 35 -6.86 -18.21 -54.41
C ILE A 35 -6.37 -19.37 -55.27
N THR A 36 -5.59 -19.07 -56.30
CA THR A 36 -4.93 -20.07 -57.15
C THR A 36 -3.45 -19.74 -57.31
N SER A 37 -2.62 -20.75 -57.56
CA SER A 37 -1.22 -20.59 -57.95
C SER A 37 -0.91 -21.52 -59.10
N SER A 38 0.18 -21.26 -59.84
CA SER A 38 0.69 -22.17 -60.87
C SER A 38 1.19 -23.50 -60.29
N GLU A 39 1.45 -23.56 -58.98
CA GLU A 39 1.98 -24.72 -58.26
C GLU A 39 0.89 -25.59 -57.60
N SER A 40 -0.35 -25.09 -57.46
CA SER A 40 -1.46 -25.82 -56.83
C SER A 40 -2.44 -26.39 -57.84
N ILE A 41 -2.86 -27.65 -57.61
CA ILE A 41 -3.82 -28.37 -58.46
C ILE A 41 -5.29 -27.98 -58.14
N LYS A 42 -5.56 -27.50 -56.92
CA LYS A 42 -6.92 -27.16 -56.45
C LYS A 42 -6.98 -25.72 -55.90
N PRO A 43 -8.07 -24.99 -56.16
CA PRO A 43 -8.23 -23.65 -55.60
C PRO A 43 -8.39 -23.71 -54.08
N SER A 44 -7.84 -22.70 -53.41
CA SER A 44 -8.10 -22.41 -52.01
C SER A 44 -9.01 -21.18 -51.92
N TYR A 45 -9.59 -20.95 -50.76
CA TYR A 45 -10.56 -19.90 -50.51
C TYR A 45 -10.25 -19.17 -49.20
N ILE A 46 -10.57 -17.89 -49.16
CA ILE A 46 -10.55 -17.08 -47.94
C ILE A 46 -11.87 -16.33 -47.82
N PHE A 47 -12.44 -16.37 -46.62
CA PHE A 47 -13.70 -15.74 -46.27
C PHE A 47 -13.53 -14.78 -45.10
N GLY A 48 -14.14 -13.60 -45.21
CA GLY A 48 -14.19 -12.57 -44.17
C GLY A 48 -15.36 -12.77 -43.23
N THR A 49 -15.12 -13.00 -41.94
CA THR A 49 -16.13 -13.18 -40.88
C THR A 49 -16.34 -11.89 -40.05
N ALA A 50 -17.40 -11.86 -39.23
CA ALA A 50 -17.74 -10.74 -38.36
C ALA A 50 -17.60 -11.04 -36.84
N HIS A 51 -17.34 -12.28 -36.44
CA HIS A 51 -17.30 -12.72 -35.03
C HIS A 51 -18.61 -12.50 -34.22
N LEU A 52 -19.76 -12.43 -34.89
CA LEU A 52 -21.08 -12.20 -34.28
C LEU A 52 -21.98 -13.44 -34.27
N LYS A 53 -22.93 -13.46 -33.34
CA LYS A 53 -24.05 -14.43 -33.25
C LYS A 53 -25.31 -13.96 -33.98
N ASP A 54 -25.36 -12.70 -34.40
CA ASP A 54 -26.53 -12.10 -35.06
C ASP A 54 -26.93 -12.93 -36.29
N LYS A 55 -28.17 -13.43 -36.31
CA LYS A 55 -28.67 -14.31 -37.38
C LYS A 55 -28.47 -13.75 -38.79
N ARG A 56 -28.41 -12.43 -38.96
CA ARG A 56 -28.25 -11.79 -40.26
C ARG A 56 -26.88 -12.07 -40.85
N VAL A 57 -25.82 -12.18 -40.05
CA VAL A 57 -24.45 -12.42 -40.57
C VAL A 57 -24.26 -13.84 -41.13
N PHE A 58 -25.21 -14.74 -40.90
CA PHE A 58 -25.23 -16.11 -41.41
C PHE A 58 -25.87 -16.21 -42.82
N ASP A 59 -26.43 -15.11 -43.34
CA ASP A 59 -26.92 -15.01 -44.73
C ASP A 59 -25.77 -14.78 -45.72
N PHE A 60 -24.79 -15.68 -45.70
CA PHE A 60 -23.65 -15.67 -46.60
C PHE A 60 -23.98 -16.32 -47.97
N SER A 61 -23.20 -15.96 -48.99
CA SER A 61 -23.43 -16.40 -50.37
C SER A 61 -23.51 -17.93 -50.52
N ASP A 62 -24.36 -18.40 -51.44
CA ASP A 62 -24.50 -19.82 -51.80
C ASP A 62 -23.17 -20.48 -52.23
N ALA A 63 -22.17 -19.70 -52.63
CA ALA A 63 -20.83 -20.18 -53.01
C ALA A 63 -19.99 -20.68 -51.82
N MET A 64 -20.38 -20.34 -50.58
CA MET A 64 -19.65 -20.72 -49.35
C MET A 64 -19.59 -22.23 -49.13
N LEU A 65 -20.74 -22.90 -49.18
CA LEU A 65 -20.82 -24.33 -48.92
C LEU A 65 -20.01 -25.15 -49.94
N PRO A 66 -20.13 -24.93 -51.26
CA PRO A 66 -19.26 -25.56 -52.26
C PRO A 66 -17.76 -25.28 -52.03
N ALA A 67 -17.39 -24.07 -51.62
CA ALA A 67 -16.00 -23.73 -51.35
C ALA A 67 -15.42 -24.53 -50.17
N ILE A 68 -16.16 -24.64 -49.05
CA ILE A 68 -15.78 -25.48 -47.91
C ILE A 68 -15.72 -26.96 -48.32
N GLN A 69 -16.72 -27.45 -49.04
CA GLN A 69 -16.78 -28.85 -49.49
C GLN A 69 -15.61 -29.22 -50.41
N SER A 70 -15.22 -28.32 -51.31
CA SER A 70 -14.11 -28.53 -52.26
C SER A 70 -12.72 -28.46 -51.63
N SER A 71 -12.62 -27.91 -50.42
CA SER A 71 -11.37 -27.78 -49.68
C SER A 71 -11.05 -29.05 -48.88
N GLU A 72 -9.77 -29.32 -48.64
CA GLU A 72 -9.26 -30.46 -47.87
C GLU A 72 -9.04 -30.08 -46.40
N ALA A 73 -8.67 -28.82 -46.16
CA ALA A 73 -8.42 -28.24 -44.85
C ALA A 73 -9.29 -27.00 -44.63
N PHE A 74 -9.56 -26.71 -43.36
CA PHE A 74 -10.20 -25.49 -42.89
C PHE A 74 -9.30 -24.81 -41.86
N ALA A 75 -9.17 -23.48 -41.95
CA ALA A 75 -8.41 -22.71 -40.99
C ALA A 75 -9.21 -21.56 -40.41
N LEU A 76 -9.05 -21.34 -39.11
CA LEU A 76 -9.43 -20.12 -38.40
C LEU A 76 -8.18 -19.27 -38.17
N GLU A 77 -8.36 -18.03 -37.69
CA GLU A 77 -7.23 -17.21 -37.24
C GLU A 77 -6.40 -17.97 -36.19
N VAL A 78 -7.05 -18.46 -35.14
CA VAL A 78 -6.43 -19.26 -34.09
C VAL A 78 -7.02 -20.66 -34.06
N HIS A 79 -6.20 -21.66 -33.74
CA HIS A 79 -6.68 -23.04 -33.67
C HIS A 79 -7.63 -23.19 -32.45
N PRO A 80 -8.82 -23.78 -32.58
CA PRO A 80 -9.77 -23.93 -31.47
C PRO A 80 -9.17 -24.54 -30.20
N ASP A 81 -8.36 -25.60 -30.34
CA ASP A 81 -7.69 -26.26 -29.20
C ASP A 81 -6.67 -25.36 -28.44
N SER A 82 -6.24 -24.24 -29.02
CA SER A 82 -5.27 -23.33 -28.39
C SER A 82 -5.92 -22.29 -27.47
N ILE A 83 -7.24 -22.08 -27.57
CA ILE A 83 -7.96 -21.05 -26.80
C ILE A 83 -7.86 -21.32 -25.29
N GLY A 84 -7.94 -22.58 -24.89
CA GLY A 84 -7.83 -22.98 -23.49
C GLY A 84 -6.49 -22.65 -22.82
N ALA A 85 -5.40 -22.67 -23.58
CA ALA A 85 -4.05 -22.45 -23.06
C ALA A 85 -3.79 -21.00 -22.62
N VAL A 86 -4.59 -20.02 -23.09
CA VAL A 86 -4.52 -18.63 -22.63
C VAL A 86 -5.11 -18.49 -21.23
N PHE A 87 -6.25 -19.12 -20.99
CA PHE A 87 -6.93 -19.09 -19.68
C PHE A 87 -6.29 -20.03 -18.64
N ASP A 88 -5.22 -20.74 -19.00
CA ASP A 88 -4.42 -21.57 -18.09
C ASP A 88 -3.19 -20.83 -17.55
N LYS A 89 -2.76 -19.75 -18.21
CA LYS A 89 -1.73 -18.84 -17.68
C LYS A 89 -2.45 -17.83 -16.79
N LYS A 90 -2.43 -18.07 -15.47
CA LYS A 90 -2.88 -17.06 -14.52
C LYS A 90 -1.96 -15.85 -14.64
N ASP A 91 -2.51 -14.74 -15.11
CA ASP A 91 -1.80 -13.48 -14.98
C ASP A 91 -1.67 -13.16 -13.48
N PRO A 92 -0.57 -12.50 -13.08
CA PRO A 92 -0.33 -12.19 -11.67
C PRO A 92 -1.36 -11.17 -11.19
N VAL A 93 -2.46 -11.67 -10.61
CA VAL A 93 -3.62 -10.88 -10.18
C VAL A 93 -3.21 -9.62 -9.41
N LYS A 94 -2.31 -9.77 -8.43
CA LYS A 94 -1.84 -8.65 -7.62
C LYS A 94 -1.02 -7.62 -8.41
N GLU A 95 -0.16 -8.08 -9.32
CA GLU A 95 0.63 -7.18 -10.17
C GLU A 95 -0.27 -6.40 -11.13
N ASN A 96 -1.31 -7.06 -11.67
CA ASN A 96 -2.33 -6.39 -12.47
C ASN A 96 -3.08 -5.33 -11.66
N LEU A 97 -3.53 -5.63 -10.44
CA LEU A 97 -4.21 -4.65 -9.57
C LEU A 97 -3.33 -3.44 -9.27
N ASN A 98 -2.07 -3.68 -8.90
CA ASN A 98 -1.12 -2.61 -8.62
C ASN A 98 -0.90 -1.75 -9.87
N ARG A 99 -0.73 -2.39 -11.02
CA ARG A 99 -0.59 -1.71 -12.31
C ARG A 99 -1.84 -0.89 -12.64
N TYR A 100 -3.05 -1.38 -12.37
CA TYR A 100 -4.28 -0.63 -12.58
C TYR A 100 -4.37 0.59 -11.66
N LYS A 101 -4.00 0.45 -10.37
CA LYS A 101 -3.97 1.54 -9.38
C LYS A 101 -2.92 2.61 -9.71
N GLN A 102 -1.84 2.24 -10.40
CA GLN A 102 -0.82 3.17 -10.90
C GLN A 102 -1.27 3.92 -12.16
N LEU A 103 -1.98 3.23 -13.07
CA LEU A 103 -2.34 3.78 -14.38
C LEU A 103 -3.64 4.59 -14.36
N LEU A 104 -4.55 4.29 -13.44
CA LEU A 104 -5.84 4.96 -13.28
C LEU A 104 -5.81 5.94 -12.11
N SER A 105 -6.59 7.03 -12.19
CA SER A 105 -6.90 7.84 -11.01
C SER A 105 -7.75 7.04 -10.01
N LYS A 106 -7.73 7.42 -8.73
CA LYS A 106 -8.58 6.79 -7.70
C LYS A 106 -10.06 6.72 -8.12
N GLN A 107 -10.58 7.79 -8.74
CA GLN A 107 -11.95 7.83 -9.25
C GLN A 107 -12.20 6.84 -10.40
N GLN A 108 -11.25 6.70 -11.33
CA GLN A 108 -11.34 5.76 -12.44
C GLN A 108 -11.27 4.31 -11.95
N TYR A 109 -10.37 4.02 -11.00
CA TYR A 109 -10.27 2.71 -10.37
C TYR A 109 -11.55 2.34 -9.60
N ASP A 110 -12.08 3.25 -8.78
CA ASP A 110 -13.33 3.04 -8.04
C ASP A 110 -14.53 2.81 -8.98
N SER A 111 -14.59 3.53 -10.11
CA SER A 111 -15.62 3.32 -11.13
C SER A 111 -15.49 1.97 -11.83
N LEU A 112 -14.27 1.54 -12.15
CA LEU A 112 -14.01 0.23 -12.75
C LEU A 112 -14.40 -0.89 -11.78
N ASN A 113 -13.98 -0.75 -10.51
CA ASN A 113 -14.32 -1.68 -9.44
C ASN A 113 -15.84 -1.83 -9.27
N LYS A 114 -16.59 -0.73 -9.19
CA LYS A 114 -18.07 -0.76 -9.13
C LYS A 114 -18.71 -1.44 -10.34
N ARG A 115 -18.14 -1.25 -11.53
CA ARG A 115 -18.66 -1.85 -12.76
C ARG A 115 -18.41 -3.36 -12.78
N VAL A 116 -17.23 -3.79 -12.34
CA VAL A 116 -16.86 -5.21 -12.16
C VAL A 116 -17.72 -5.86 -11.10
N GLU A 117 -17.87 -5.23 -9.94
CA GLU A 117 -18.71 -5.72 -8.85
C GLU A 117 -20.18 -5.88 -9.29
N LYS A 118 -20.69 -4.92 -10.07
CA LYS A 118 -22.05 -5.01 -10.64
C LYS A 118 -22.19 -6.17 -11.65
N ALA A 119 -21.16 -6.42 -12.46
CA ALA A 119 -21.22 -7.42 -13.51
C ALA A 119 -20.96 -8.86 -13.01
N VAL A 120 -19.97 -9.02 -12.12
CA VAL A 120 -19.45 -10.32 -11.67
C VAL A 120 -19.94 -10.68 -10.27
N GLY A 121 -20.32 -9.70 -9.45
CA GLY A 121 -20.78 -9.90 -8.07
C GLY A 121 -19.65 -9.97 -7.03
N GLU A 122 -18.41 -9.71 -7.44
CA GLU A 122 -17.20 -9.65 -6.61
C GLU A 122 -16.42 -8.37 -6.97
N SER A 123 -15.75 -7.76 -5.98
CA SER A 123 -14.94 -6.58 -6.26
C SER A 123 -13.71 -6.93 -7.10
N LEU A 124 -13.19 -5.96 -7.85
CA LEU A 124 -11.98 -6.11 -8.65
C LEU A 124 -10.78 -6.57 -7.81
N ASP A 125 -10.70 -6.13 -6.54
CA ASP A 125 -9.64 -6.53 -5.60
C ASP A 125 -9.78 -7.98 -5.09
N GLU A 126 -10.95 -8.60 -5.22
CA GLU A 126 -11.27 -9.97 -4.76
C GLU A 126 -11.23 -11.01 -5.88
N LEU A 127 -11.18 -10.59 -7.14
CA LEU A 127 -11.15 -11.49 -8.28
C LEU A 127 -9.91 -12.39 -8.28
N GLU A 128 -10.11 -13.69 -8.52
CA GLU A 128 -9.02 -14.66 -8.70
C GLU A 128 -8.39 -14.64 -10.11
N GLU A 129 -8.96 -13.86 -11.03
CA GLU A 129 -8.50 -13.57 -12.39
C GLU A 129 -8.94 -12.16 -12.77
N ASN A 130 -8.02 -11.30 -13.20
CA ASN A 130 -8.31 -9.89 -13.46
C ASN A 130 -7.53 -9.33 -14.66
N SER A 131 -7.02 -10.19 -15.54
CA SER A 131 -6.42 -9.77 -16.80
C SER A 131 -7.37 -8.86 -17.57
N LEU A 132 -6.81 -7.94 -18.36
CA LEU A 132 -7.61 -7.00 -19.14
C LEU A 132 -8.63 -7.71 -20.04
N TYR A 133 -8.26 -8.87 -20.61
CA TYR A 133 -9.15 -9.72 -21.40
C TYR A 133 -10.31 -10.32 -20.61
N TYR A 134 -10.05 -10.75 -19.37
CA TYR A 134 -11.10 -11.23 -18.49
C TYR A 134 -12.08 -10.10 -18.16
N LEU A 135 -11.58 -8.92 -17.78
CA LEU A 135 -12.41 -7.76 -17.47
C LEU A 135 -13.24 -7.31 -18.67
N GLU A 136 -12.65 -7.26 -19.86
CA GLU A 136 -13.36 -6.95 -21.11
C GLU A 136 -14.50 -7.94 -21.37
N ALA A 137 -14.23 -9.24 -21.23
CA ALA A 137 -15.24 -10.28 -21.41
C ALA A 137 -16.36 -10.19 -20.37
N SER A 138 -16.02 -9.94 -19.11
CA SER A 138 -16.97 -9.86 -17.99
C SER A 138 -17.84 -8.60 -18.00
N LEU A 139 -17.31 -7.49 -18.49
CA LEU A 139 -18.00 -6.20 -18.53
C LEU A 139 -18.85 -5.99 -19.79
N ARG A 140 -18.74 -6.91 -20.76
CA ARG A 140 -19.51 -6.87 -21.99
C ARG A 140 -21.02 -7.05 -21.68
N PRO A 141 -21.89 -6.14 -22.13
CA PRO A 141 -23.32 -6.29 -21.88
C PRO A 141 -23.86 -7.54 -22.59
N ASP A 142 -24.82 -8.22 -21.94
CA ASP A 142 -25.58 -9.28 -22.60
C ASP A 142 -26.54 -8.65 -23.61
N MET A 143 -26.34 -8.98 -24.88
CA MET A 143 -27.08 -8.42 -26.01
C MET A 143 -27.72 -9.52 -26.86
N ALA A 144 -28.03 -10.66 -26.25
CA ALA A 144 -28.75 -11.72 -26.96
C ALA A 144 -30.04 -11.17 -27.58
N LYS A 145 -30.16 -11.24 -28.91
CA LYS A 145 -31.36 -10.84 -29.65
C LYS A 145 -32.22 -12.07 -29.99
N ASP A 146 -33.52 -11.86 -30.10
CA ASP A 146 -34.45 -12.91 -30.55
C ASP A 146 -34.06 -13.49 -31.92
N GLY A 147 -33.67 -14.77 -31.88
CA GLY A 147 -33.26 -15.55 -33.04
C GLY A 147 -31.77 -15.51 -33.35
N ASP A 148 -30.92 -14.96 -32.49
CA ASP A 148 -29.46 -15.16 -32.57
C ASP A 148 -29.10 -16.66 -32.66
N GLN A 149 -27.97 -16.95 -33.30
CA GLN A 149 -27.47 -18.31 -33.40
C GLN A 149 -26.80 -18.75 -32.09
N SER A 150 -26.82 -20.06 -31.81
CA SER A 150 -26.23 -20.65 -30.60
C SER A 150 -24.72 -20.39 -30.49
N THR A 151 -24.05 -20.25 -31.63
CA THR A 151 -22.61 -19.97 -31.75
C THR A 151 -22.36 -18.81 -32.72
N PHE A 152 -21.16 -18.23 -32.69
CA PHE A 152 -20.77 -17.14 -33.62
C PHE A 152 -20.36 -17.70 -34.98
N LEU A 153 -20.38 -16.86 -36.02
CA LEU A 153 -20.21 -17.29 -37.41
C LEU A 153 -18.96 -18.15 -37.65
N ASP A 154 -17.82 -17.80 -37.07
CA ASP A 154 -16.57 -18.53 -37.23
C ASP A 154 -16.67 -19.96 -36.68
N ALA A 155 -17.23 -20.11 -35.49
CA ALA A 155 -17.46 -21.42 -34.85
C ALA A 155 -18.52 -22.24 -35.60
N TYR A 156 -19.51 -21.59 -36.22
CA TYR A 156 -20.47 -22.25 -37.11
C TYR A 156 -19.78 -22.79 -38.37
N LEU A 157 -18.95 -22.00 -39.04
CA LEU A 157 -18.19 -22.44 -40.21
C LEU A 157 -17.19 -23.56 -39.85
N TYR A 158 -16.56 -23.45 -38.69
CA TYR A 158 -15.78 -24.53 -38.10
C TYR A 158 -16.63 -25.80 -37.90
N GLY A 159 -17.83 -25.69 -37.32
CA GLY A 159 -18.75 -26.82 -37.14
C GLY A 159 -19.16 -27.48 -38.46
N MET A 160 -19.36 -26.69 -39.52
CA MET A 160 -19.58 -27.21 -40.87
C MET A 160 -18.35 -27.99 -41.37
N ALA A 161 -17.16 -27.42 -41.30
CA ALA A 161 -15.94 -28.07 -41.76
C ALA A 161 -15.61 -29.33 -40.93
N TYR A 162 -15.77 -29.24 -39.62
CA TYR A 162 -15.53 -30.32 -38.67
C TYR A 162 -16.49 -31.50 -38.89
N SER A 163 -17.78 -31.22 -39.11
CA SER A 163 -18.77 -32.25 -39.46
C SER A 163 -18.54 -32.89 -40.83
N MET A 164 -17.82 -32.20 -41.74
CA MET A 164 -17.38 -32.74 -43.03
C MET A 164 -16.03 -33.48 -42.95
N GLY A 165 -15.44 -33.63 -41.76
CA GLY A 165 -14.15 -34.30 -41.56
C GLY A 165 -12.97 -33.57 -42.19
N LYS A 166 -13.04 -32.24 -42.32
CA LYS A 166 -11.90 -31.42 -42.78
C LYS A 166 -10.81 -31.38 -41.71
N GLU A 167 -9.57 -31.28 -42.13
CA GLU A 167 -8.46 -31.05 -41.22
C GLU A 167 -8.44 -29.58 -40.77
N ILE A 168 -8.23 -29.34 -39.48
CA ILE A 168 -8.37 -28.02 -38.87
C ILE A 168 -7.00 -27.41 -38.58
N TYR A 169 -6.84 -26.13 -38.91
CA TYR A 169 -5.63 -25.34 -38.68
C TYR A 169 -5.94 -24.02 -37.97
N GLY A 170 -4.93 -23.47 -37.29
CA GLY A 170 -4.86 -22.05 -36.93
C GLY A 170 -3.83 -21.35 -37.81
N LEU A 171 -4.13 -20.13 -38.27
CA LEU A 171 -3.23 -19.35 -39.12
C LEU A 171 -2.21 -18.53 -38.31
N GLU A 172 -2.48 -18.26 -37.05
CA GLU A 172 -1.60 -17.58 -36.10
C GLU A 172 -1.67 -18.25 -34.71
N ARG A 173 -0.75 -17.85 -33.82
CA ARG A 173 -0.78 -18.33 -32.43
C ARG A 173 -1.75 -17.48 -31.63
N ILE A 174 -2.33 -18.07 -30.60
CA ILE A 174 -3.25 -17.33 -29.75
C ILE A 174 -2.59 -16.13 -29.06
N GLU A 175 -1.28 -16.21 -28.75
CA GLU A 175 -0.52 -15.08 -28.20
C GLU A 175 -0.35 -13.91 -29.18
N ASP A 176 -0.48 -14.14 -30.49
CA ASP A 176 -0.42 -13.06 -31.48
C ASP A 176 -1.72 -12.21 -31.44
N GLN A 177 -2.85 -12.84 -31.08
CA GLN A 177 -4.17 -12.20 -30.89
C GLN A 177 -4.40 -11.70 -29.44
N MET A 178 -3.90 -12.42 -28.44
CA MET A 178 -4.03 -12.12 -27.01
C MET A 178 -2.66 -12.28 -26.34
N PRO A 179 -1.77 -11.26 -26.38
CA PRO A 179 -0.46 -11.33 -25.76
C PRO A 179 -0.66 -11.35 -24.26
N PRO A 180 0.24 -11.99 -23.48
CA PRO A 180 0.18 -11.90 -22.03
C PRO A 180 0.22 -10.44 -21.61
N MET A 181 -0.54 -10.05 -20.59
CA MET A 181 -0.67 -8.65 -20.17
C MET A 181 0.70 -8.05 -19.76
N SER A 182 1.62 -8.89 -19.28
CA SER A 182 3.02 -8.55 -18.99
C SER A 182 3.83 -8.07 -20.20
N SER A 183 3.38 -8.37 -21.42
CA SER A 183 4.03 -7.92 -22.67
C SER A 183 3.43 -6.64 -23.25
N MET A 184 2.35 -6.12 -22.68
CA MET A 184 1.74 -4.85 -23.07
C MET A 184 2.48 -3.69 -22.39
N SER A 185 2.57 -2.54 -23.07
CA SER A 185 3.05 -1.29 -22.45
C SER A 185 2.04 -0.74 -21.43
N GLU A 186 2.52 0.12 -20.53
CA GLU A 186 1.66 0.83 -19.58
C GLU A 186 0.55 1.64 -20.25
N GLU A 187 0.87 2.29 -21.38
CA GLU A 187 -0.11 3.07 -22.14
C GLU A 187 -1.19 2.17 -22.76
N GLU A 188 -0.82 1.01 -23.32
CA GLU A 188 -1.79 0.05 -23.87
C GLU A 188 -2.75 -0.48 -22.79
N VAL A 189 -2.23 -0.79 -21.60
CA VAL A 189 -3.07 -1.23 -20.48
C VAL A 189 -3.95 -0.10 -19.97
N LYS A 190 -3.42 1.11 -19.84
CA LYS A 190 -4.19 2.28 -19.41
C LYS A 190 -5.34 2.57 -20.37
N GLN A 191 -5.08 2.63 -21.67
CA GLN A 191 -6.11 2.88 -22.68
C GLN A 191 -7.17 1.77 -22.68
N GLY A 192 -6.77 0.51 -22.56
CA GLY A 192 -7.72 -0.61 -22.42
C GLY A 192 -8.64 -0.46 -21.20
N LEU A 193 -8.09 -0.09 -20.04
CA LEU A 193 -8.90 0.14 -18.83
C LEU A 193 -9.83 1.34 -18.96
N LEU A 194 -9.39 2.42 -19.61
CA LEU A 194 -10.23 3.60 -19.87
C LEU A 194 -11.39 3.26 -20.81
N GLN A 195 -11.17 2.43 -21.84
CA GLN A 195 -12.24 1.96 -22.72
C GLN A 195 -13.31 1.15 -21.94
N LEU A 196 -12.89 0.35 -20.95
CA LEU A 196 -13.83 -0.36 -20.06
C LEU A 196 -14.68 0.58 -19.20
N LEU A 197 -14.24 1.83 -18.98
CA LEU A 197 -14.99 2.85 -18.25
C LEU A 197 -15.96 3.63 -19.15
N GLU A 198 -15.62 3.82 -20.42
CA GLU A 198 -16.35 4.70 -21.35
C GLU A 198 -17.58 4.06 -22.00
N GLY A 199 -17.62 2.73 -22.15
CA GLY A 199 -18.73 2.10 -22.87
C GLY A 199 -20.03 2.10 -22.07
N ASP A 200 -21.13 2.63 -22.60
CA ASP A 200 -22.48 2.29 -22.14
C ASP A 200 -23.13 1.26 -23.07
N THR A 201 -24.17 0.58 -22.57
CA THR A 201 -24.84 -0.50 -23.33
C THR A 201 -25.43 0.01 -24.64
N GLU A 202 -25.96 1.23 -24.67
CA GLU A 202 -26.62 1.82 -25.84
C GLU A 202 -25.62 2.10 -26.97
N THR A 203 -24.45 2.66 -26.65
CA THR A 203 -23.37 2.91 -27.61
C THR A 203 -22.83 1.59 -28.17
N TYR A 204 -22.69 0.57 -27.32
CA TYR A 204 -22.22 -0.75 -27.73
C TYR A 204 -23.24 -1.47 -28.65
N GLU A 205 -24.54 -1.35 -28.35
CA GLU A 205 -25.62 -1.86 -29.22
C GLU A 205 -25.65 -1.17 -30.59
N GLN A 206 -25.50 0.16 -30.62
CA GLN A 206 -25.46 0.94 -31.86
C GLN A 206 -24.25 0.57 -32.73
N GLY A 207 -23.06 0.42 -32.13
CA GLY A 207 -21.86 0.03 -32.86
C GLY A 207 -21.95 -1.38 -33.47
N ILE A 208 -22.54 -2.35 -32.74
CA ILE A 208 -22.79 -3.68 -33.30
C ILE A 208 -23.83 -3.63 -34.42
N GLU A 209 -24.88 -2.83 -34.28
CA GLU A 209 -25.88 -2.67 -35.34
C GLU A 209 -25.26 -2.07 -36.61
N GLU A 210 -24.45 -1.03 -36.49
CA GLU A 210 -23.69 -0.44 -37.61
C GLU A 210 -22.75 -1.45 -38.26
N LEU A 211 -21.99 -2.22 -37.47
CA LEU A 211 -21.13 -3.29 -37.99
C LEU A 211 -21.93 -4.33 -38.77
N VAL A 212 -23.10 -4.76 -38.27
CA VAL A 212 -23.96 -5.72 -38.97
C VAL A 212 -24.46 -5.12 -40.29
N GLU A 213 -24.91 -3.87 -40.30
CA GLU A 213 -25.38 -3.21 -41.52
C GLU A 213 -24.29 -3.11 -42.59
N ILE A 214 -23.08 -2.69 -42.20
CA ILE A 214 -21.93 -2.59 -43.11
C ILE A 214 -21.51 -3.99 -43.58
N TYR A 215 -21.41 -4.97 -42.69
CA TYR A 215 -21.01 -6.33 -43.04
C TYR A 215 -21.98 -7.00 -44.03
N LEU A 216 -23.29 -6.75 -43.89
CA LEU A 216 -24.31 -7.29 -44.79
C LEU A 216 -24.22 -6.75 -46.22
N SER A 217 -23.62 -5.56 -46.42
CA SER A 217 -23.30 -5.05 -47.76
C SER A 217 -22.22 -5.91 -48.45
N GLY A 218 -21.36 -6.55 -47.65
CA GLY A 218 -20.18 -7.28 -48.08
C GLY A 218 -19.10 -6.41 -48.73
N ASP A 219 -19.19 -5.08 -48.61
CA ASP A 219 -18.17 -4.17 -49.13
C ASP A 219 -16.97 -4.12 -48.18
N ILE A 220 -15.91 -4.86 -48.53
CA ILE A 220 -14.70 -4.91 -47.72
C ILE A 220 -13.98 -3.54 -47.63
N GLN A 221 -14.25 -2.58 -48.52
CA GLN A 221 -13.67 -1.24 -48.39
C GLN A 221 -14.39 -0.43 -47.31
N GLU A 222 -15.71 -0.55 -47.17
CA GLU A 222 -16.45 0.08 -46.07
C GLU A 222 -16.08 -0.54 -44.71
N LEU A 223 -15.92 -1.86 -44.65
CA LEU A 223 -15.40 -2.55 -43.46
C LEU A 223 -13.97 -2.07 -43.10
N MET A 224 -13.13 -1.82 -44.11
CA MET A 224 -11.79 -1.25 -43.87
C MET A 224 -11.88 0.18 -43.32
N LYS A 225 -12.77 1.01 -43.84
CA LYS A 225 -12.94 2.40 -43.38
C LYS A 225 -13.39 2.43 -41.93
N MET A 226 -14.36 1.59 -41.56
CA MET A 226 -14.79 1.42 -40.17
C MET A 226 -13.62 0.94 -39.29
N ALA A 227 -12.90 -0.10 -39.71
CA ALA A 227 -11.72 -0.57 -38.97
C ALA A 227 -10.60 0.48 -38.86
N GLN A 228 -10.50 1.43 -39.80
CA GLN A 228 -9.56 2.55 -39.73
C GLN A 228 -10.06 3.68 -38.81
N SER A 229 -11.34 4.03 -38.87
CA SER A 229 -11.93 5.04 -37.97
C SER A 229 -11.85 4.60 -36.52
N ASP A 230 -12.02 3.30 -36.28
CA ASP A 230 -12.07 2.72 -34.94
C ASP A 230 -10.66 2.37 -34.43
N GLY A 231 -9.60 2.69 -35.19
CA GLY A 231 -8.22 2.44 -34.79
C GLY A 231 -7.79 0.97 -34.78
N VAL A 232 -8.65 0.06 -35.26
CA VAL A 232 -8.38 -1.39 -35.36
C VAL A 232 -7.23 -1.69 -36.33
N MET A 233 -7.11 -0.89 -37.41
CA MET A 233 -6.01 -0.98 -38.39
C MET A 233 -4.70 -0.38 -37.85
N ASN A 234 -4.06 -1.10 -36.93
CA ASN A 234 -2.78 -0.72 -36.31
C ASN A 234 -1.61 -1.63 -36.71
N GLN A 235 -0.39 -1.35 -36.22
CA GLN A 235 0.81 -2.14 -36.53
C GLN A 235 0.69 -3.61 -36.14
N ARG A 236 -0.07 -3.91 -35.08
CA ARG A 236 -0.27 -5.27 -34.60
C ARG A 236 -1.15 -6.07 -35.57
N MET A 237 -2.22 -5.46 -36.08
CA MET A 237 -3.03 -6.07 -37.12
C MET A 237 -2.25 -6.33 -38.42
N ILE A 238 -1.35 -5.43 -38.80
CA ILE A 238 -0.45 -5.62 -39.95
C ILE A 238 0.50 -6.81 -39.73
N ALA A 239 1.07 -6.95 -38.53
CA ALA A 239 1.92 -8.09 -38.20
C ALA A 239 1.15 -9.42 -38.27
N ARG A 240 -0.06 -9.47 -37.71
CA ARG A 240 -0.98 -10.62 -37.79
C ARG A 240 -1.31 -11.00 -39.24
N ASN A 241 -1.60 -10.02 -40.10
CA ASN A 241 -1.83 -10.25 -41.54
C ASN A 241 -0.65 -10.94 -42.23
N GLN A 242 0.58 -10.56 -41.88
CA GLN A 242 1.79 -11.18 -42.43
C GLN A 242 1.95 -12.64 -41.97
N VAL A 243 1.70 -12.91 -40.69
CA VAL A 243 1.72 -14.27 -40.13
C VAL A 243 0.67 -15.14 -40.81
N MET A 244 -0.58 -14.68 -40.86
CA MET A 244 -1.67 -15.42 -41.51
C MET A 244 -1.40 -15.69 -43.00
N ALA A 245 -0.95 -14.69 -43.75
CA ALA A 245 -0.60 -14.86 -45.17
C ALA A 245 0.55 -15.87 -45.37
N ASN A 246 1.53 -15.90 -44.45
CA ASN A 246 2.61 -16.89 -44.46
C ASN A 246 2.08 -18.30 -44.16
N SER A 247 1.29 -18.48 -43.11
CA SER A 247 0.70 -19.76 -42.73
C SER A 247 -0.18 -20.34 -43.82
N MET A 248 -1.05 -19.50 -44.40
CA MET A 248 -1.86 -19.88 -45.56
C MET A 248 -0.98 -20.34 -46.73
N SER A 249 0.08 -19.57 -47.05
CA SER A 249 1.00 -19.94 -48.15
C SER A 249 1.67 -21.29 -47.90
N GLN A 250 1.98 -21.65 -46.65
CA GLN A 250 2.56 -22.96 -46.32
C GLN A 250 1.55 -24.09 -46.45
N ILE A 251 0.33 -23.92 -45.94
CA ILE A 251 -0.72 -24.95 -46.01
C ILE A 251 -1.11 -25.20 -47.48
N MET A 252 -1.31 -24.14 -48.24
CA MET A 252 -1.74 -24.18 -49.65
C MET A 252 -0.71 -24.82 -50.60
N LYS A 253 0.54 -25.07 -50.16
CA LYS A 253 1.50 -25.86 -50.95
C LYS A 253 1.11 -27.33 -51.07
N SER A 254 0.30 -27.84 -50.13
CA SER A 254 0.00 -29.27 -50.04
C SER A 254 -1.49 -29.60 -50.01
N LYS A 255 -2.36 -28.66 -49.62
CA LYS A 255 -3.80 -28.90 -49.42
C LYS A 255 -4.62 -27.73 -49.95
N ALA A 256 -5.79 -28.02 -50.52
CA ALA A 256 -6.80 -26.99 -50.77
C ALA A 256 -7.34 -26.48 -49.43
N LEU A 257 -7.18 -25.18 -49.16
CA LEU A 257 -7.53 -24.56 -47.89
C LEU A 257 -8.78 -23.69 -48.03
N PHE A 258 -9.70 -23.80 -47.07
CA PHE A 258 -10.70 -22.77 -46.79
C PHE A 258 -10.30 -22.03 -45.51
N ALA A 259 -9.94 -20.74 -45.60
CA ALA A 259 -9.61 -19.92 -44.44
C ALA A 259 -10.78 -18.99 -44.08
N ALA A 260 -11.16 -18.95 -42.81
CA ALA A 260 -12.08 -17.97 -42.25
C ALA A 260 -11.28 -17.02 -41.33
N VAL A 261 -11.25 -15.74 -41.68
CA VAL A 261 -10.56 -14.67 -40.94
C VAL A 261 -11.50 -13.48 -40.82
N GLY A 262 -11.32 -12.62 -39.82
CA GLY A 262 -12.09 -11.38 -39.69
C GLY A 262 -12.02 -10.55 -40.97
N ALA A 263 -13.16 -10.03 -41.42
CA ALA A 263 -13.26 -9.36 -42.72
C ALA A 263 -12.36 -8.13 -42.85
N ALA A 264 -12.04 -7.47 -41.73
CA ALA A 264 -11.11 -6.35 -41.68
C ALA A 264 -9.67 -6.73 -42.10
N HIS A 265 -9.27 -8.00 -41.98
CA HIS A 265 -7.93 -8.46 -42.39
C HIS A 265 -7.75 -8.58 -43.91
N LEU A 266 -8.83 -8.56 -44.69
CA LEU A 266 -8.79 -8.79 -46.14
C LEU A 266 -8.29 -7.60 -46.98
N PRO A 267 -8.83 -6.38 -46.84
CA PRO A 267 -8.56 -5.24 -47.73
C PRO A 267 -7.26 -4.48 -47.40
N GLY A 268 -6.81 -3.61 -48.32
CA GLY A 268 -5.69 -2.69 -48.12
C GLY A 268 -4.32 -3.21 -48.57
N GLU A 269 -3.31 -2.34 -48.54
CA GLU A 269 -1.94 -2.68 -48.99
C GLU A 269 -1.29 -3.77 -48.13
N GLN A 270 -1.59 -3.76 -46.82
CA GLN A 270 -1.11 -4.74 -45.85
C GLN A 270 -2.18 -5.79 -45.50
N GLY A 271 -3.28 -5.85 -46.25
CA GLY A 271 -4.32 -6.86 -46.10
C GLY A 271 -3.88 -8.22 -46.66
N VAL A 272 -4.45 -9.30 -46.11
CA VAL A 272 -4.09 -10.68 -46.47
C VAL A 272 -4.26 -10.93 -47.98
N LEU A 273 -5.29 -10.36 -48.62
CA LEU A 273 -5.50 -10.52 -50.06
C LEU A 273 -4.33 -9.95 -50.88
N ASN A 274 -3.83 -8.76 -50.51
CA ASN A 274 -2.71 -8.14 -51.22
C ASN A 274 -1.38 -8.84 -50.91
N LEU A 275 -1.17 -9.23 -49.66
CA LEU A 275 -0.01 -9.99 -49.22
C LEU A 275 0.11 -11.35 -49.93
N LEU A 276 -1.00 -12.03 -50.22
CA LEU A 276 -1.02 -13.25 -51.02
C LEU A 276 -0.70 -12.96 -52.50
N ARG A 277 -1.22 -11.87 -53.08
CA ARG A 277 -0.86 -11.44 -54.45
C ARG A 277 0.64 -11.17 -54.59
N GLN A 278 1.24 -10.47 -53.62
CA GLN A 278 2.68 -10.21 -53.57
C GLN A 278 3.52 -11.50 -53.48
N ARG A 279 2.96 -12.56 -52.90
CA ARG A 279 3.57 -13.89 -52.83
C ARG A 279 3.35 -14.75 -54.08
N GLY A 280 2.79 -14.18 -55.15
CA GLY A 280 2.63 -14.84 -56.44
C GLY A 280 1.32 -15.62 -56.63
N TYR A 281 0.37 -15.51 -55.69
CA TYR A 281 -0.95 -16.10 -55.84
C TYR A 281 -1.87 -15.20 -56.68
N THR A 282 -2.72 -15.82 -57.50
CA THR A 282 -3.85 -15.15 -58.14
C THR A 282 -5.02 -15.14 -57.18
N VAL A 283 -5.51 -13.94 -56.81
CA VAL A 283 -6.59 -13.75 -55.83
C VAL A 283 -7.75 -13.00 -56.48
N SER A 284 -8.87 -13.69 -56.69
CA SER A 284 -10.05 -13.19 -57.40
C SER A 284 -11.32 -13.31 -56.55
N LYS A 285 -12.18 -12.28 -56.60
CA LYS A 285 -13.50 -12.27 -55.95
C LYS A 285 -14.36 -13.42 -56.49
N VAL A 286 -15.07 -14.13 -55.62
CA VAL A 286 -16.06 -15.14 -56.02
C VAL A 286 -17.40 -14.44 -56.29
N GLU A 287 -18.09 -14.85 -57.35
CA GLU A 287 -19.44 -14.33 -57.64
C GLU A 287 -20.44 -14.77 -56.57
N SER A 288 -21.25 -13.82 -56.10
CA SER A 288 -22.12 -13.99 -54.93
C SER A 288 -23.58 -14.10 -55.35
N THR A 289 -24.20 -15.27 -55.14
CA THR A 289 -25.66 -15.46 -55.19
C THR A 289 -26.22 -15.73 -53.80
N PHE A 290 -27.49 -15.34 -53.58
CA PHE A 290 -28.19 -15.46 -52.30
C PHE A 290 -29.58 -16.06 -52.52
N THR A 291 -29.62 -17.35 -52.84
CA THR A 291 -30.87 -18.12 -52.99
C THR A 291 -31.34 -18.71 -51.66
N GLY A 292 -30.53 -18.60 -50.61
CA GLY A 292 -30.78 -19.15 -49.28
C GLY A 292 -30.41 -20.64 -49.18
N ALA A 293 -29.58 -21.15 -50.09
CA ALA A 293 -29.19 -22.56 -50.09
C ALA A 293 -28.37 -22.94 -48.85
N SER A 294 -27.57 -22.00 -48.34
CA SER A 294 -26.79 -22.12 -47.10
C SER A 294 -27.66 -22.33 -45.85
N ASN A 295 -28.85 -21.72 -45.79
CA ASN A 295 -29.76 -21.82 -44.64
C ASN A 295 -30.33 -23.23 -44.39
N ASN A 296 -30.17 -24.15 -45.35
CA ASN A 296 -30.68 -25.52 -45.24
C ASN A 296 -29.64 -26.53 -44.74
N TYR A 297 -28.39 -26.12 -44.47
CA TYR A 297 -27.36 -27.01 -43.95
C TYR A 297 -27.57 -27.24 -42.45
N VAL A 298 -27.85 -28.49 -42.08
CA VAL A 298 -28.00 -28.89 -40.67
C VAL A 298 -26.66 -29.37 -40.15
N ILE A 299 -26.07 -28.61 -39.23
CA ILE A 299 -24.89 -29.03 -38.48
C ILE A 299 -25.29 -30.15 -37.52
N LYS A 300 -24.49 -31.21 -37.49
CA LYS A 300 -24.63 -32.32 -36.54
C LYS A 300 -23.42 -32.37 -35.62
N THR A 301 -23.63 -32.75 -34.38
CA THR A 301 -22.56 -33.05 -33.43
C THR A 301 -21.74 -34.24 -33.92
N ASN A 302 -20.43 -34.09 -33.97
CA ASN A 302 -19.52 -35.17 -34.35
C ASN A 302 -19.08 -35.97 -33.11
N LEU A 303 -19.95 -36.86 -32.63
CA LEU A 303 -19.68 -37.69 -31.45
C LEU A 303 -18.49 -38.64 -31.64
N ASP A 304 -18.15 -39.02 -32.87
CA ASP A 304 -16.99 -39.88 -33.16
C ASP A 304 -15.65 -39.22 -32.79
N SER A 305 -15.67 -37.89 -32.65
CA SER A 305 -14.51 -37.12 -32.24
C SER A 305 -14.38 -36.93 -30.73
N TRP A 306 -15.37 -37.34 -29.95
CA TRP A 306 -15.34 -37.23 -28.50
C TRP A 306 -14.37 -38.24 -27.89
N LYS A 307 -13.71 -37.83 -26.81
CA LYS A 307 -12.84 -38.70 -26.02
C LYS A 307 -13.63 -39.28 -24.85
N THR A 308 -13.38 -40.55 -24.57
CA THR A 308 -13.88 -41.19 -23.35
C THR A 308 -12.89 -40.97 -22.22
N PHE A 309 -13.30 -40.21 -21.21
CA PHE A 309 -12.61 -40.18 -19.93
C PHE A 309 -12.88 -41.47 -19.16
N ASN A 310 -11.86 -41.97 -18.48
CA ASN A 310 -11.91 -43.21 -17.70
C ASN A 310 -11.19 -43.00 -16.37
N ASP A 311 -11.95 -42.92 -15.28
CA ASP A 311 -11.40 -42.90 -13.93
C ASP A 311 -11.16 -44.34 -13.46
N SER A 312 -9.89 -44.72 -13.33
CA SER A 312 -9.52 -46.06 -12.86
C SER A 312 -9.63 -46.25 -11.34
N ILE A 313 -9.74 -45.17 -10.56
CA ILE A 313 -9.79 -45.21 -9.09
C ILE A 313 -11.24 -45.40 -8.63
N THR A 314 -12.14 -44.55 -9.13
CA THR A 314 -13.57 -44.59 -8.82
C THR A 314 -14.38 -45.38 -9.85
N SER A 315 -13.75 -45.85 -10.93
CA SER A 315 -14.33 -46.78 -11.92
C SER A 315 -15.52 -46.24 -12.73
N TYR A 316 -15.52 -44.96 -13.14
CA TYR A 316 -16.51 -44.43 -14.08
C TYR A 316 -15.91 -44.03 -15.43
N LYS A 317 -16.76 -44.02 -16.47
CA LYS A 317 -16.44 -43.48 -17.79
C LYS A 317 -17.52 -42.52 -18.25
N VAL A 318 -17.10 -41.52 -19.00
CA VAL A 318 -17.98 -40.56 -19.67
C VAL A 318 -17.28 -40.06 -20.94
N SER A 319 -18.03 -39.83 -22.00
CA SER A 319 -17.50 -39.26 -23.24
C SER A 319 -17.86 -37.79 -23.33
N HIS A 320 -16.89 -36.97 -23.72
CA HIS A 320 -17.03 -35.53 -23.84
C HIS A 320 -16.15 -35.00 -25.00
N PRO A 321 -16.33 -33.74 -25.43
CA PRO A 321 -15.47 -33.10 -26.44
C PRO A 321 -13.97 -33.20 -26.12
N ASN A 322 -13.14 -33.05 -27.16
CA ASN A 322 -11.68 -33.26 -27.08
C ASN A 322 -10.94 -32.35 -26.10
N PHE A 323 -11.46 -31.16 -25.83
CA PHE A 323 -10.87 -30.20 -24.90
C PHE A 323 -11.47 -30.39 -23.51
N THR A 324 -10.65 -30.82 -22.56
CA THR A 324 -11.04 -30.99 -21.17
C THR A 324 -10.08 -30.21 -20.28
N LYS A 325 -10.62 -29.24 -19.54
CA LYS A 325 -9.91 -28.53 -18.49
C LYS A 325 -10.13 -29.24 -17.17
N THR A 326 -9.04 -29.44 -16.45
CA THR A 326 -9.05 -30.05 -15.13
C THR A 326 -9.00 -28.93 -14.08
N MET A 327 -10.00 -28.82 -13.22
CA MET A 327 -10.14 -27.76 -12.21
C MET A 327 -10.25 -28.38 -10.81
N PRO A 328 -9.37 -28.05 -9.85
CA PRO A 328 -9.56 -28.48 -8.47
C PRO A 328 -10.79 -27.79 -7.87
N ILE A 329 -11.74 -28.57 -7.36
CA ILE A 329 -12.81 -28.05 -6.47
C ILE A 329 -12.23 -27.84 -5.07
N ASN A 330 -11.33 -28.73 -4.67
CA ASN A 330 -10.50 -28.68 -3.47
C ASN A 330 -9.30 -29.65 -3.64
N ASP A 331 -8.51 -29.84 -2.59
CA ASP A 331 -7.31 -30.69 -2.60
C ASP A 331 -7.57 -32.18 -2.94
N GLU A 332 -8.82 -32.64 -2.86
CA GLU A 332 -9.20 -34.05 -3.02
C GLU A 332 -10.12 -34.30 -4.23
N ILE A 333 -10.79 -33.26 -4.74
CA ILE A 333 -11.77 -33.37 -5.81
C ILE A 333 -11.34 -32.50 -6.97
N THR A 334 -11.21 -33.14 -8.13
CA THR A 334 -10.90 -32.46 -9.38
C THR A 334 -12.06 -32.63 -10.36
N MET A 335 -12.55 -31.50 -10.86
CA MET A 335 -13.57 -31.42 -11.89
C MET A 335 -12.94 -31.44 -13.26
N GLN A 336 -13.52 -32.23 -14.15
CA GLN A 336 -13.26 -32.14 -15.58
C GLN A 336 -14.35 -31.26 -16.21
N PHE A 337 -13.95 -30.26 -16.99
CA PHE A 337 -14.83 -29.33 -17.70
C PHE A 337 -14.52 -29.37 -19.19
N SER A 338 -15.53 -29.35 -20.06
CA SER A 338 -15.35 -29.36 -21.52
C SER A 338 -16.48 -28.61 -22.20
N THR A 339 -16.23 -28.05 -23.39
CA THR A 339 -17.26 -27.35 -24.16
C THR A 339 -17.24 -27.83 -25.60
N ASP A 340 -18.42 -28.12 -26.15
CA ASP A 340 -18.60 -28.41 -27.56
C ASP A 340 -18.89 -27.10 -28.31
N MET A 341 -17.89 -26.55 -29.01
CA MET A 341 -17.99 -25.24 -29.69
C MET A 341 -19.02 -25.21 -30.83
N VAL A 342 -19.47 -26.39 -31.29
CA VAL A 342 -20.44 -26.54 -32.38
C VAL A 342 -21.87 -26.37 -31.88
N SER A 343 -22.21 -27.06 -30.79
CA SER A 343 -23.52 -26.96 -30.15
C SER A 343 -23.63 -25.83 -29.12
N GLY A 344 -22.50 -25.33 -28.61
CA GLY A 344 -22.45 -24.39 -27.50
C GLY A 344 -22.65 -25.03 -26.12
N ALA A 345 -22.88 -26.35 -26.05
CA ALA A 345 -23.08 -27.06 -24.80
C ALA A 345 -21.76 -27.23 -24.03
N SER A 346 -21.79 -26.91 -22.73
CA SER A 346 -20.69 -27.14 -21.80
C SER A 346 -21.00 -28.29 -20.87
N PHE A 347 -19.99 -29.06 -20.47
CA PHE A 347 -20.10 -30.26 -19.66
C PHE A 347 -19.10 -30.25 -18.53
N PHE A 348 -19.48 -30.80 -17.39
CA PHE A 348 -18.56 -31.08 -16.30
C PHE A 348 -18.83 -32.44 -15.65
N HIS A 349 -17.79 -33.05 -15.09
CA HIS A 349 -17.95 -34.23 -14.26
C HIS A 349 -16.85 -34.36 -13.20
N PHE A 350 -17.20 -34.98 -12.09
CA PHE A 350 -16.25 -35.36 -11.04
C PHE A 350 -16.80 -36.50 -10.20
N SER A 351 -15.90 -37.14 -9.45
CA SER A 351 -16.23 -38.11 -8.43
C SER A 351 -15.59 -37.71 -7.10
N SER A 352 -16.24 -38.04 -5.99
CA SER A 352 -15.67 -37.95 -4.65
C SER A 352 -15.72 -39.31 -3.98
N ASP A 353 -14.55 -39.87 -3.70
CA ASP A 353 -14.42 -41.13 -2.97
C ASP A 353 -14.53 -40.89 -1.46
N LEU A 354 -15.65 -41.32 -0.88
CA LEU A 354 -15.95 -41.15 0.55
C LEU A 354 -15.82 -42.48 1.31
N ARG A 355 -15.17 -43.50 0.72
CA ARG A 355 -14.98 -44.81 1.35
C ARG A 355 -14.00 -44.76 2.53
N THR A 356 -13.12 -43.77 2.60
CA THR A 356 -12.21 -43.52 3.73
C THR A 356 -12.76 -42.50 4.74
N LYS A 357 -13.94 -41.90 4.50
CA LYS A 357 -14.51 -40.85 5.36
C LYS A 357 -15.67 -41.39 6.18
N ASN A 358 -15.68 -41.19 7.51
CA ASN A 358 -16.61 -41.92 8.39
C ASN A 358 -17.98 -41.24 8.67
N ASP A 359 -18.18 -39.93 8.46
CA ASP A 359 -19.21 -39.23 9.27
C ASP A 359 -20.38 -38.54 8.56
N LEU A 360 -20.63 -38.74 7.25
CA LEU A 360 -21.75 -38.07 6.56
C LEU A 360 -22.77 -39.07 5.99
N LYS A 361 -24.05 -38.88 6.35
CA LYS A 361 -25.17 -39.60 5.74
C LYS A 361 -25.33 -39.15 4.28
N GLU A 362 -25.47 -40.12 3.37
CA GLU A 362 -25.65 -39.91 1.93
C GLU A 362 -26.73 -38.86 1.60
N GLU A 363 -27.88 -38.96 2.25
CA GLU A 363 -29.01 -38.03 2.11
C GLU A 363 -28.62 -36.57 2.44
N THR A 364 -27.76 -36.36 3.45
CA THR A 364 -27.30 -35.03 3.86
C THR A 364 -26.34 -34.43 2.84
N ILE A 365 -25.46 -35.23 2.26
CA ILE A 365 -24.52 -34.78 1.22
C ILE A 365 -25.30 -34.35 -0.02
N ILE A 366 -26.20 -35.22 -0.46
CA ILE A 366 -27.12 -34.97 -1.57
C ILE A 366 -27.91 -33.67 -1.34
N GLN A 367 -28.50 -33.50 -0.15
CA GLN A 367 -29.33 -32.34 0.13
C GLN A 367 -28.49 -31.05 0.20
N ASN A 368 -27.27 -31.11 0.71
CA ASN A 368 -26.35 -29.96 0.72
C ASN A 368 -25.95 -29.55 -0.69
N ILE A 369 -25.67 -30.52 -1.57
CA ILE A 369 -25.37 -30.27 -2.98
C ILE A 369 -26.58 -29.62 -3.66
N ILE A 370 -27.77 -30.19 -3.50
CA ILE A 370 -29.02 -29.63 -4.01
C ILE A 370 -29.24 -28.21 -3.51
N ASN A 371 -29.08 -27.97 -2.20
CA ASN A 371 -29.30 -26.65 -1.60
C ASN A 371 -28.33 -25.61 -2.16
N LYS A 372 -27.06 -25.97 -2.38
CA LYS A 372 -26.07 -25.07 -3.01
C LYS A 372 -26.45 -24.75 -4.46
N PHE A 373 -26.91 -25.72 -5.24
CA PHE A 373 -27.34 -25.49 -6.63
C PHE A 373 -28.65 -24.71 -6.76
N VAL A 374 -29.53 -24.78 -5.76
CA VAL A 374 -30.87 -24.15 -5.76
C VAL A 374 -30.89 -22.78 -5.05
N GLN A 375 -29.88 -22.44 -4.24
CA GLN A 375 -29.88 -21.31 -3.29
C GLN A 375 -30.19 -19.90 -3.84
N LYS A 376 -30.19 -19.70 -5.16
CA LYS A 376 -30.47 -18.42 -5.84
C LYS A 376 -31.61 -18.50 -6.88
N ALA A 377 -32.36 -19.61 -6.94
CA ALA A 377 -33.40 -19.83 -7.94
C ALA A 377 -34.80 -19.79 -7.34
N ASP A 378 -35.77 -19.23 -8.06
CA ASP A 378 -37.18 -19.33 -7.68
C ASP A 378 -37.61 -20.80 -7.74
N SER A 379 -38.39 -21.24 -6.74
CA SER A 379 -38.71 -22.66 -6.54
C SER A 379 -39.48 -23.32 -7.71
N THR A 380 -40.03 -22.51 -8.62
CA THR A 380 -40.78 -22.92 -9.81
C THR A 380 -39.90 -23.33 -11.00
N ASP A 381 -38.60 -22.99 -11.00
CA ASP A 381 -37.71 -23.17 -12.16
C ASP A 381 -36.81 -24.42 -12.06
N VAL A 382 -36.98 -25.24 -11.02
CA VAL A 382 -36.16 -26.42 -10.75
C VAL A 382 -37.00 -27.69 -10.82
N MET A 383 -36.70 -28.56 -11.78
CA MET A 383 -37.29 -29.90 -11.91
C MET A 383 -36.35 -30.96 -11.35
N LYS A 384 -36.88 -31.83 -10.48
CA LYS A 384 -36.17 -32.98 -9.90
C LYS A 384 -36.85 -34.28 -10.32
N SER A 385 -36.09 -35.24 -10.81
CA SER A 385 -36.62 -36.55 -11.20
C SER A 385 -35.57 -37.65 -11.02
N GLN A 386 -36.00 -38.92 -11.05
CA GLN A 386 -35.11 -40.07 -11.14
C GLN A 386 -35.01 -40.51 -12.61
N VAL A 387 -33.81 -40.79 -13.09
CA VAL A 387 -33.56 -41.28 -14.45
C VAL A 387 -32.69 -42.54 -14.41
N GLN A 388 -32.97 -43.48 -15.32
CA GLN A 388 -32.21 -44.73 -15.43
C GLN A 388 -31.27 -44.63 -16.64
N ARG A 389 -29.97 -44.78 -16.43
CA ARG A 389 -28.96 -44.82 -17.51
C ARG A 389 -28.04 -46.01 -17.26
N SER A 390 -27.84 -46.86 -18.27
CA SER A 390 -26.91 -47.99 -18.19
C SER A 390 -27.07 -48.89 -16.95
N GLY A 391 -28.32 -49.05 -16.44
CA GLY A 391 -28.63 -49.85 -15.24
C GLY A 391 -28.40 -49.15 -13.89
N THR A 392 -28.04 -47.85 -13.89
CA THR A 392 -27.84 -47.04 -12.68
C THR A 392 -28.95 -45.98 -12.56
N SER A 393 -29.49 -45.81 -11.34
CA SER A 393 -30.47 -44.76 -11.03
C SER A 393 -29.77 -43.46 -10.66
N PHE A 394 -29.93 -42.44 -11.47
CA PHE A 394 -29.41 -41.10 -11.21
C PHE A 394 -30.53 -40.19 -10.72
N MET A 395 -30.19 -39.31 -9.79
CA MET A 395 -31.01 -38.15 -9.49
C MET A 395 -30.69 -37.05 -10.48
N GLN A 396 -31.71 -36.68 -11.23
CA GLN A 396 -31.66 -35.62 -12.22
C GLN A 396 -32.19 -34.32 -11.63
N ILE A 397 -31.49 -33.22 -11.89
CA ILE A 397 -31.87 -31.86 -11.54
C ILE A 397 -31.74 -31.00 -12.80
N LYS A 398 -32.84 -30.42 -13.27
CA LYS A 398 -32.85 -29.47 -14.39
C LYS A 398 -33.32 -28.11 -13.88
N ARG A 399 -32.60 -27.05 -14.21
CA ARG A 399 -32.95 -25.66 -13.87
C ARG A 399 -32.99 -24.81 -15.13
N ASN A 400 -34.04 -24.01 -15.30
CA ASN A 400 -34.09 -22.97 -16.32
C ASN A 400 -33.51 -21.66 -15.76
N ASN A 401 -32.51 -21.08 -16.41
CA ASN A 401 -31.84 -19.89 -15.91
C ASN A 401 -32.57 -18.62 -16.40
N ALA A 402 -33.20 -17.89 -15.46
CA ALA A 402 -34.15 -16.79 -15.74
C ALA A 402 -33.62 -15.61 -16.59
N ASN A 403 -32.31 -15.51 -16.83
CA ASN A 403 -31.70 -14.39 -17.56
C ASN A 403 -31.28 -14.73 -19.01
N ASN A 404 -31.11 -16.01 -19.39
CA ASN A 404 -30.38 -16.37 -20.63
C ASN A 404 -30.96 -17.57 -21.42
N ASP A 405 -32.16 -18.07 -21.09
CA ASP A 405 -32.78 -19.25 -21.77
C ASP A 405 -31.93 -20.54 -21.78
N ASN A 406 -30.89 -20.60 -20.93
CA ASN A 406 -30.02 -21.76 -20.74
C ASN A 406 -30.56 -22.73 -19.68
N ILE A 407 -30.35 -24.02 -19.94
CA ILE A 407 -30.70 -25.12 -19.06
C ILE A 407 -29.43 -25.60 -18.36
N THR A 408 -29.44 -25.58 -17.03
CA THR A 408 -28.45 -26.33 -16.23
C THR A 408 -29.05 -27.70 -15.93
N HIS A 409 -28.37 -28.77 -16.36
CA HIS A 409 -28.78 -30.17 -16.18
C HIS A 409 -27.71 -30.92 -15.40
N ILE A 410 -28.05 -31.48 -14.25
CA ILE A 410 -27.15 -32.27 -13.41
C ILE A 410 -27.74 -33.65 -13.19
N GLU A 411 -26.95 -34.69 -13.40
CA GLU A 411 -27.24 -36.07 -13.00
C GLU A 411 -26.20 -36.49 -11.95
N LEU A 412 -26.67 -36.93 -10.78
CA LEU A 412 -25.77 -37.39 -9.70
C LEU A 412 -26.24 -38.70 -9.11
N VAL A 413 -25.29 -39.52 -8.65
CA VAL A 413 -25.55 -40.82 -8.04
C VAL A 413 -24.50 -41.13 -6.98
N PHE A 414 -24.93 -41.87 -5.96
CA PHE A 414 -24.06 -42.40 -4.93
C PHE A 414 -23.98 -43.92 -5.09
N ASN A 415 -22.76 -44.47 -5.18
CA ASN A 415 -22.56 -45.91 -5.32
C ASN A 415 -21.31 -46.33 -4.54
N ASN A 416 -21.44 -47.30 -3.63
CA ASN A 416 -20.35 -47.80 -2.78
C ASN A 416 -19.56 -46.71 -2.03
N ARG A 417 -20.25 -45.71 -1.46
CA ARG A 417 -19.67 -44.51 -0.84
C ARG A 417 -18.80 -43.66 -1.77
N VAL A 418 -19.04 -43.72 -3.07
CA VAL A 418 -18.51 -42.76 -4.04
C VAL A 418 -19.66 -41.93 -4.59
N LEU A 419 -19.52 -40.60 -4.52
CA LEU A 419 -20.43 -39.65 -5.17
C LEU A 419 -19.93 -39.39 -6.58
N TYR A 420 -20.80 -39.52 -7.58
CA TYR A 420 -20.53 -39.12 -8.97
C TYR A 420 -21.47 -37.98 -9.33
N VAL A 421 -20.92 -36.95 -9.97
CA VAL A 421 -21.67 -35.78 -10.44
C VAL A 421 -21.31 -35.54 -11.90
N PHE A 422 -22.34 -35.47 -12.74
CA PHE A 422 -22.26 -35.13 -14.16
C PHE A 422 -23.16 -33.94 -14.41
N GLY A 423 -22.69 -32.94 -15.14
CA GLY A 423 -23.45 -31.74 -15.43
C GLY A 423 -23.27 -31.26 -16.85
N ALA A 424 -24.29 -30.58 -17.36
CA ALA A 424 -24.29 -29.92 -18.64
C ALA A 424 -25.01 -28.57 -18.55
N GLU A 425 -24.52 -27.58 -19.26
CA GLU A 425 -25.16 -26.29 -19.48
C GLU A 425 -25.31 -26.04 -20.97
N TYR A 426 -26.53 -25.76 -21.42
CA TYR A 426 -26.85 -25.66 -22.85
C TYR A 426 -28.12 -24.83 -23.08
N ASP A 427 -28.25 -24.25 -24.27
CA ASP A 427 -29.42 -23.47 -24.67
C ASP A 427 -30.64 -24.36 -25.04
N GLN A 428 -31.75 -23.73 -25.41
CA GLN A 428 -32.97 -24.43 -25.81
C GLN A 428 -32.91 -25.08 -27.21
N SER A 429 -31.81 -24.95 -27.96
CA SER A 429 -31.69 -25.47 -29.33
C SER A 429 -31.71 -27.00 -29.36
N THR A 430 -32.24 -27.56 -30.46
CA THR A 430 -32.29 -29.01 -30.67
C THR A 430 -30.90 -29.64 -30.65
N LEU A 431 -29.91 -28.98 -31.28
CA LEU A 431 -28.54 -29.47 -31.36
C LEU A 431 -27.89 -29.54 -29.97
N ALA A 432 -28.04 -28.50 -29.14
CA ALA A 432 -27.46 -28.48 -27.80
C ALA A 432 -28.14 -29.50 -26.86
N LYS A 433 -29.47 -29.66 -26.96
CA LYS A 433 -30.22 -30.70 -26.24
C LYS A 433 -29.78 -32.12 -26.61
N GLU A 434 -29.65 -32.42 -27.90
CA GLU A 434 -29.18 -33.73 -28.38
C GLU A 434 -27.75 -34.01 -27.95
N THR A 435 -26.87 -32.99 -27.99
CA THR A 435 -25.48 -33.08 -27.54
C THR A 435 -25.41 -33.37 -26.03
N ALA A 436 -26.23 -32.68 -25.23
CA ALA A 436 -26.29 -32.92 -23.79
C ALA A 436 -26.81 -34.33 -23.45
N GLU A 437 -27.86 -34.80 -24.12
CA GLU A 437 -28.35 -36.17 -23.93
C GLU A 437 -27.29 -37.21 -24.34
N ALA A 438 -26.49 -36.97 -25.39
CA ALA A 438 -25.39 -37.85 -25.76
C ALA A 438 -24.32 -37.94 -24.65
N PHE A 439 -23.99 -36.84 -23.99
CA PHE A 439 -23.10 -36.81 -22.83
C PHE A 439 -23.63 -37.68 -21.69
N PHE A 440 -24.87 -37.47 -21.22
CA PHE A 440 -25.44 -38.27 -20.13
C PHE A 440 -25.59 -39.75 -20.49
N ASN A 441 -25.96 -40.07 -21.73
CA ASN A 441 -26.06 -41.46 -22.21
C ASN A 441 -24.70 -42.18 -22.29
N SER A 442 -23.59 -41.44 -22.36
CA SER A 442 -22.25 -42.02 -22.40
C SER A 442 -21.73 -42.47 -21.02
N VAL A 443 -22.42 -42.08 -19.94
CA VAL A 443 -22.00 -42.37 -18.57
C VAL A 443 -22.14 -43.85 -18.26
N THR A 444 -21.06 -44.45 -17.77
CA THR A 444 -21.06 -45.81 -17.20
C THR A 444 -20.30 -45.81 -15.88
N ILE A 445 -20.89 -46.43 -14.85
CA ILE A 445 -20.29 -46.55 -13.51
C ILE A 445 -20.11 -48.03 -13.21
N ASN A 446 -18.88 -48.42 -12.89
CA ASN A 446 -18.54 -49.78 -12.47
C ASN A 446 -18.16 -49.81 -10.99
N THR A 447 -17.96 -51.00 -10.43
CA THR A 447 -17.52 -51.16 -9.05
C THR A 447 -16.12 -50.54 -8.85
N PRO A 448 -15.95 -49.61 -7.89
CA PRO A 448 -14.65 -49.03 -7.54
C PRO A 448 -13.63 -50.09 -7.07
N ALA A 449 -12.33 -49.91 -7.35
CA ALA A 449 -11.27 -50.82 -6.90
C ALA A 449 -11.17 -50.87 -5.36
N ALA A 450 -10.79 -52.01 -4.77
CA ALA A 450 -10.63 -52.13 -3.32
C ALA A 450 -9.57 -51.16 -2.78
N LEU A 451 -9.84 -50.51 -1.65
CA LEU A 451 -8.88 -49.60 -1.01
C LEU A 451 -7.65 -50.38 -0.51
N PRO A 452 -6.41 -49.90 -0.74
CA PRO A 452 -5.22 -50.49 -0.13
C PRO A 452 -5.22 -50.29 1.40
N GLU A 453 -4.68 -51.25 2.15
CA GLU A 453 -4.37 -51.09 3.57
C GLU A 453 -3.38 -49.92 3.76
N ILE A 454 -3.76 -48.88 4.49
CA ILE A 454 -2.87 -47.76 4.81
C ILE A 454 -2.07 -48.12 6.07
N LYS A 455 -0.74 -48.25 5.95
CA LYS A 455 0.19 -48.45 7.08
C LYS A 455 1.10 -47.24 7.23
N THR A 456 1.23 -46.71 8.44
CA THR A 456 2.21 -45.66 8.77
C THR A 456 3.64 -46.20 8.62
N THR A 457 4.47 -45.55 7.81
CA THR A 457 5.90 -45.88 7.68
C THR A 457 6.72 -44.63 8.00
N TRP A 458 7.55 -44.72 9.05
CA TRP A 458 8.40 -43.60 9.48
C TRP A 458 9.74 -43.62 8.73
N GLN A 459 10.14 -42.46 8.22
CA GLN A 459 11.42 -42.27 7.54
C GLN A 459 12.09 -40.94 7.92
N LYS A 460 13.43 -40.88 7.82
CA LYS A 460 14.19 -39.66 8.07
C LYS A 460 14.13 -38.76 6.85
N TYR A 461 13.61 -37.55 7.01
CA TYR A 461 13.73 -36.44 6.07
C TYR A 461 14.88 -35.52 6.46
N THR A 462 15.60 -35.00 5.47
CA THR A 462 16.73 -34.08 5.67
C THR A 462 16.65 -32.95 4.66
N ASP A 463 16.63 -31.72 5.15
CA ASP A 463 16.70 -30.52 4.35
C ASP A 463 18.01 -29.79 4.62
N ILE A 464 18.90 -29.83 3.62
CA ILE A 464 20.23 -29.22 3.70
C ILE A 464 20.13 -27.69 3.55
N GLN A 465 19.14 -27.14 2.85
CA GLN A 465 18.92 -25.69 2.76
C GLN A 465 18.36 -25.17 4.08
N GLY A 466 17.34 -25.84 4.62
CA GLY A 466 16.74 -25.55 5.91
C GLY A 466 17.66 -25.82 7.10
N ALA A 467 18.72 -26.61 6.91
CA ALA A 467 19.67 -27.03 7.93
C ALA A 467 18.98 -27.80 9.07
N PHE A 468 18.13 -28.76 8.73
CA PHE A 468 17.49 -29.65 9.70
C PHE A 468 17.27 -31.07 9.17
N SER A 469 17.02 -32.00 10.08
CA SER A 469 16.48 -33.32 9.76
C SER A 469 15.41 -33.74 10.77
N VAL A 470 14.46 -34.57 10.36
CA VAL A 470 13.29 -34.95 11.16
C VAL A 470 12.70 -36.28 10.68
N GLN A 471 12.09 -37.07 11.56
CA GLN A 471 11.33 -38.27 11.19
C GLN A 471 9.91 -37.87 10.74
N ILE A 472 9.45 -38.44 9.63
CA ILE A 472 8.12 -38.19 9.06
C ILE A 472 7.37 -39.50 8.78
N PRO A 473 6.03 -39.55 8.91
CA PRO A 473 5.24 -40.78 8.77
C PRO A 473 4.76 -41.11 7.35
N GLY A 474 5.36 -40.51 6.32
CA GLY A 474 4.95 -40.70 4.93
C GLY A 474 5.74 -39.85 3.95
N GLU A 475 5.14 -39.60 2.78
CA GLU A 475 5.68 -38.72 1.75
C GLU A 475 5.42 -37.25 2.07
N ILE A 476 6.32 -36.38 1.62
CA ILE A 476 6.19 -34.93 1.76
C ILE A 476 5.42 -34.35 0.58
N THR A 477 4.51 -33.43 0.89
CA THR A 477 3.96 -32.46 -0.03
C THR A 477 4.63 -31.12 0.21
N ASP A 478 5.32 -30.59 -0.80
CA ASP A 478 5.91 -29.25 -0.75
C ASP A 478 4.82 -28.20 -1.01
N MET A 479 4.62 -27.33 -0.02
CA MET A 479 3.65 -26.22 0.00
C MET A 479 4.37 -24.86 0.09
N SER A 480 5.63 -24.81 -0.30
CA SER A 480 6.45 -23.61 -0.19
C SER A 480 5.89 -22.47 -1.04
N ARG A 481 5.96 -21.25 -0.52
CA ARG A 481 5.36 -20.06 -1.15
C ARG A 481 6.01 -18.77 -0.69
N LYS A 482 5.91 -17.75 -1.54
CA LYS A 482 6.24 -16.37 -1.17
C LYS A 482 5.07 -15.73 -0.47
N VAL A 483 5.32 -15.04 0.64
CA VAL A 483 4.32 -14.29 1.39
C VAL A 483 4.81 -12.84 1.49
N PRO A 484 4.00 -11.83 1.11
CA PRO A 484 4.37 -10.43 1.27
C PRO A 484 4.81 -10.12 2.70
N ASN A 485 5.79 -9.25 2.87
CA ASN A 485 6.17 -8.79 4.19
C ASN A 485 5.04 -7.88 4.73
N PRO A 486 4.39 -8.22 5.86
CA PRO A 486 3.27 -7.41 6.37
C PRO A 486 3.70 -6.00 6.77
N ALA A 487 4.97 -5.82 7.16
CA ALA A 487 5.53 -4.53 7.57
C ALA A 487 6.00 -3.68 6.38
N ASP A 488 6.26 -4.31 5.22
CA ASP A 488 6.65 -3.64 3.99
C ASP A 488 6.10 -4.43 2.79
N PRO A 489 4.83 -4.19 2.42
CA PRO A 489 4.17 -4.94 1.35
C PRO A 489 4.87 -4.84 -0.01
N ASP A 490 5.59 -3.75 -0.26
CA ASP A 490 6.36 -3.49 -1.49
C ASP A 490 7.82 -3.99 -1.39
N GLY A 491 8.21 -4.44 -0.19
CA GLY A 491 9.52 -4.96 0.14
C GLY A 491 9.78 -6.39 -0.33
N ALA A 492 10.92 -6.94 0.12
CA ALA A 492 11.24 -8.33 -0.14
C ALA A 492 10.24 -9.26 0.58
N PRO A 493 9.64 -10.26 -0.08
CA PRO A 493 8.70 -11.17 0.55
C PRO A 493 9.42 -12.21 1.44
N TYR A 494 8.67 -12.81 2.36
CA TYR A 494 9.08 -14.01 3.06
C TYR A 494 9.04 -15.22 2.11
N GLU A 495 10.14 -15.97 2.04
CA GLU A 495 10.21 -17.27 1.40
C GLU A 495 9.81 -18.36 2.42
N MET A 496 8.54 -18.75 2.41
CA MET A 496 7.99 -19.74 3.35
C MET A 496 8.20 -21.15 2.81
N ASN A 497 9.21 -21.87 3.31
CA ASN A 497 9.44 -23.27 2.93
C ASN A 497 8.58 -24.16 3.80
N MET A 498 7.62 -24.90 3.23
CA MET A 498 6.56 -25.60 3.96
C MET A 498 6.42 -27.04 3.46
N TYR A 499 6.61 -28.02 4.34
CA TYR A 499 6.54 -29.44 4.04
C TYR A 499 5.42 -30.10 4.86
N LEU A 500 4.34 -30.49 4.19
CA LEU A 500 3.19 -31.16 4.79
C LEU A 500 3.33 -32.68 4.66
N VAL A 501 3.01 -33.42 5.72
CA VAL A 501 2.97 -34.89 5.74
C VAL A 501 1.69 -35.34 6.43
N SER A 502 0.95 -36.26 5.79
CA SER A 502 -0.30 -36.81 6.35
C SER A 502 -0.12 -38.28 6.75
N ASP A 503 -0.28 -38.58 8.04
CA ASP A 503 -0.41 -39.94 8.55
C ASP A 503 -1.88 -40.39 8.48
N ARG A 504 -2.27 -40.85 7.29
CA ARG A 504 -3.66 -41.26 7.00
C ARG A 504 -4.14 -42.47 7.82
N ALA A 505 -3.24 -43.26 8.41
CA ALA A 505 -3.63 -44.39 9.25
C ALA A 505 -4.02 -43.94 10.67
N LYS A 506 -3.55 -42.76 11.11
CA LYS A 506 -3.84 -42.19 12.43
C LYS A 506 -4.73 -40.94 12.40
N GLY A 507 -4.99 -40.38 11.23
CA GLY A 507 -5.73 -39.13 11.09
C GLY A 507 -4.94 -37.92 11.59
N HIS A 508 -3.62 -37.90 11.38
CA HIS A 508 -2.75 -36.79 11.81
C HIS A 508 -2.09 -36.09 10.61
N ASN A 509 -2.01 -34.76 10.67
CA ASN A 509 -1.21 -33.94 9.77
C ASN A 509 -0.01 -33.35 10.50
N TYR A 510 1.13 -33.34 9.84
CA TYR A 510 2.36 -32.73 10.31
C TYR A 510 2.84 -31.70 9.30
N LEU A 511 3.18 -30.50 9.76
CA LEU A 511 3.76 -29.45 8.93
C LEU A 511 5.12 -29.07 9.50
N ILE A 512 6.15 -29.10 8.65
CA ILE A 512 7.47 -28.56 8.96
C ILE A 512 7.69 -27.35 8.07
N ARG A 513 7.97 -26.20 8.69
CA ARG A 513 8.23 -24.96 7.98
C ARG A 513 9.53 -24.35 8.43
N TYR A 514 10.27 -23.73 7.51
CA TYR A 514 11.28 -22.75 7.87
C TYR A 514 11.26 -21.56 6.91
N ASN A 515 11.69 -20.41 7.41
CA ASN A 515 11.85 -19.20 6.61
C ASN A 515 12.89 -18.29 7.25
N ASN A 516 13.55 -17.50 6.42
CA ASN A 516 14.39 -16.39 6.86
C ASN A 516 13.54 -15.11 6.91
N PHE A 517 14.00 -14.08 7.61
CA PHE A 517 13.50 -12.74 7.35
C PHE A 517 13.97 -12.25 5.97
N PRO A 518 13.20 -11.36 5.33
CA PRO A 518 13.56 -10.83 4.01
C PRO A 518 14.85 -10.01 4.03
N VAL A 519 15.41 -9.73 2.85
CA VAL A 519 16.63 -8.92 2.71
C VAL A 519 16.45 -7.57 3.39
N GLY A 520 17.37 -7.21 4.29
CA GLY A 520 17.33 -5.97 5.06
C GLY A 520 16.60 -6.07 6.39
N TYR A 521 15.92 -7.19 6.69
CA TYR A 521 15.17 -7.38 7.92
C TYR A 521 15.80 -8.44 8.81
N TYR A 522 15.74 -8.20 10.12
CA TYR A 522 16.08 -9.21 11.11
C TYR A 522 15.05 -9.29 12.24
N LEU A 523 15.10 -10.39 12.99
CA LEU A 523 14.28 -10.57 14.17
C LEU A 523 14.68 -9.60 15.29
N GLU A 524 13.90 -8.54 15.52
CA GLU A 524 14.14 -7.55 16.59
C GLU A 524 13.55 -7.98 17.94
N ASP A 525 12.36 -8.59 17.94
CA ASP A 525 11.67 -9.05 19.13
C ASP A 525 11.03 -10.43 18.90
N GLU A 526 11.58 -11.45 19.57
CA GLU A 526 11.06 -12.82 19.47
C GLU A 526 9.68 -12.96 20.12
N SER A 527 9.40 -12.19 21.16
CA SER A 527 8.16 -12.29 21.93
C SER A 527 6.96 -11.73 21.17
N ALA A 528 7.17 -10.63 20.42
CA ALA A 528 6.16 -10.03 19.55
C ALA A 528 5.65 -11.03 18.50
N ILE A 529 6.56 -11.80 17.90
CA ILE A 529 6.18 -12.88 16.96
C ILE A 529 5.37 -13.95 17.66
N ALA A 530 5.70 -14.29 18.90
CA ALA A 530 4.95 -15.29 19.64
C ALA A 530 3.53 -14.85 20.01
N ASP A 531 3.20 -13.56 19.93
CA ASP A 531 1.86 -13.01 20.11
C ASP A 531 1.10 -12.86 18.79
N GLU A 532 1.78 -12.41 17.73
CA GLU A 532 1.18 -12.25 16.39
C GLU A 532 1.03 -13.58 15.65
N PHE A 533 1.95 -14.51 15.84
CA PHE A 533 1.96 -15.78 15.12
C PHE A 533 0.70 -16.61 15.36
N PRO A 534 0.21 -16.82 16.61
CA PRO A 534 -1.08 -17.44 16.82
C PRO A 534 -2.19 -16.69 16.08
N LYS A 535 -2.28 -15.37 16.17
CA LYS A 535 -3.31 -14.57 15.47
C LYS A 535 -3.32 -14.83 13.97
N SER A 536 -2.14 -14.95 13.35
CA SER A 536 -2.01 -15.29 11.92
C SER A 536 -2.55 -16.68 11.55
N LEU A 537 -2.58 -17.62 12.50
CA LEU A 537 -3.21 -18.94 12.34
C LEU A 537 -4.73 -18.94 12.67
N LEU A 538 -5.28 -17.87 13.26
CA LEU A 538 -6.62 -17.84 13.88
C LEU A 538 -7.77 -17.37 12.95
N ALA A 539 -7.59 -17.34 11.63
CA ALA A 539 -8.70 -16.99 10.72
C ALA A 539 -9.86 -18.01 10.80
N LYS A 540 -11.09 -17.51 11.07
CA LYS A 540 -12.39 -18.22 11.16
C LYS A 540 -12.38 -19.51 12.01
N GLY A 541 -12.56 -19.36 13.33
CA GLY A 541 -13.06 -20.42 14.23
C GLY A 541 -12.02 -21.12 15.12
N SER A 542 -10.76 -20.70 15.07
CA SER A 542 -9.68 -21.26 15.91
C SER A 542 -9.52 -20.50 17.25
N THR A 543 -8.97 -21.15 18.28
CA THR A 543 -8.66 -20.54 19.59
C THR A 543 -7.29 -20.99 20.12
N LEU A 544 -6.53 -20.06 20.70
CA LEU A 544 -5.29 -20.36 21.41
C LEU A 544 -5.62 -20.90 22.81
N VAL A 545 -5.24 -22.14 23.10
CA VAL A 545 -5.47 -22.80 24.39
C VAL A 545 -4.32 -22.53 25.36
N SER A 546 -3.08 -22.62 24.89
CA SER A 546 -1.91 -22.29 25.70
C SER A 546 -0.72 -21.84 24.87
N LYS A 547 0.11 -20.99 25.47
CA LYS A 547 1.41 -20.53 24.98
C LYS A 547 2.43 -20.81 26.08
N LYS A 548 3.53 -21.48 25.74
CA LYS A 548 4.63 -21.81 26.67
C LYS A 548 5.97 -21.51 26.01
N GLN A 549 6.77 -20.64 26.62
CA GLN A 549 8.15 -20.43 26.20
C GLN A 549 8.99 -21.68 26.50
N ILE A 550 9.88 -22.03 25.58
CA ILE A 550 10.75 -23.20 25.68
C ILE A 550 12.18 -22.86 25.24
N ASN A 551 13.11 -23.72 25.64
CA ASN A 551 14.44 -23.78 25.03
C ASN A 551 14.62 -25.20 24.50
N TYR A 552 14.68 -25.36 23.19
CA TYR A 552 14.81 -26.64 22.52
C TYR A 552 16.21 -26.79 21.94
N LYS A 553 17.03 -27.64 22.57
CA LYS A 553 18.41 -27.92 22.16
C LYS A 553 19.27 -26.64 21.99
N GLY A 554 19.06 -25.64 22.84
CA GLY A 554 19.79 -24.37 22.81
C GLY A 554 19.11 -23.26 22.00
N LEU A 555 18.04 -23.56 21.24
CA LEU A 555 17.25 -22.55 20.55
C LEU A 555 16.08 -22.06 21.43
N PRO A 556 15.87 -20.75 21.54
CA PRO A 556 14.64 -20.23 22.12
C PRO A 556 13.45 -20.48 21.18
N GLY A 557 12.26 -20.46 21.77
CA GLY A 557 11.03 -20.65 21.02
C GLY A 557 9.81 -20.82 21.92
N TYR A 558 8.70 -21.22 21.29
CA TYR A 558 7.40 -21.35 21.93
C TYR A 558 6.67 -22.61 21.50
N ASP A 559 6.06 -23.28 22.47
CA ASP A 559 5.06 -24.31 22.25
C ASP A 559 3.66 -23.69 22.38
N PHE A 560 2.83 -23.88 21.35
CA PHE A 560 1.43 -23.45 21.31
C PHE A 560 0.51 -24.65 21.24
N VAL A 561 -0.63 -24.56 21.95
CA VAL A 561 -1.76 -25.46 21.78
C VAL A 561 -2.90 -24.66 21.17
N ILE A 562 -3.35 -25.05 19.99
CA ILE A 562 -4.37 -24.34 19.22
C ILE A 562 -5.53 -25.31 18.97
N LYS A 563 -6.76 -24.85 19.14
CA LYS A 563 -7.97 -25.59 18.77
C LYS A 563 -8.59 -24.96 17.54
N ILE A 564 -8.80 -25.73 16.47
CA ILE A 564 -9.42 -25.25 15.24
C ILE A 564 -10.90 -25.66 15.22
N ASN A 565 -11.81 -24.70 15.01
CA ASN A 565 -13.27 -24.89 15.03
C ASN A 565 -13.82 -25.56 16.31
N ASN A 566 -13.14 -25.37 17.45
CA ASN A 566 -13.40 -26.08 18.72
C ASN A 566 -13.35 -27.62 18.65
N GLN A 567 -12.84 -28.20 17.56
CA GLN A 567 -12.86 -29.65 17.31
C GLN A 567 -11.48 -30.28 17.16
N PHE A 568 -10.52 -29.58 16.56
CA PHE A 568 -9.22 -30.18 16.22
C PHE A 568 -8.11 -29.68 17.14
N ASP A 569 -7.52 -30.56 17.93
CA ASP A 569 -6.35 -30.28 18.75
C ASP A 569 -5.09 -30.18 17.87
N SER A 570 -4.39 -29.04 17.94
CA SER A 570 -3.14 -28.78 17.25
C SER A 570 -2.03 -28.41 18.23
N LYS A 571 -0.85 -28.98 18.04
CA LYS A 571 0.39 -28.66 18.76
C LYS A 571 1.34 -28.00 17.80
N VAL A 572 1.87 -26.83 18.16
CA VAL A 572 2.81 -26.08 17.32
C VAL A 572 4.05 -25.78 18.15
N ARG A 573 5.23 -26.04 17.61
CA ARG A 573 6.51 -25.63 18.15
C ARG A 573 7.16 -24.67 17.18
N TYR A 574 7.38 -23.45 17.63
CA TYR A 574 8.11 -22.40 16.93
C TYR A 574 9.50 -22.27 17.55
N LEU A 575 10.56 -22.19 16.74
CA LEU A 575 11.95 -22.06 17.18
C LEU A 575 12.66 -21.00 16.37
N SER A 576 13.51 -20.21 17.02
CA SER A 576 14.33 -19.19 16.37
C SER A 576 15.82 -19.59 16.43
N ARG A 577 16.51 -19.57 15.29
CA ARG A 577 17.97 -19.75 15.18
C ARG A 577 18.55 -18.52 14.52
N GLY A 578 18.81 -17.49 15.33
CA GLY A 578 19.16 -16.17 14.83
C GLY A 578 18.03 -15.62 13.98
N ASN A 579 18.33 -15.29 12.72
CA ASN A 579 17.37 -14.72 11.79
C ASN A 579 16.60 -15.76 10.94
N ARG A 580 16.72 -17.04 11.28
CA ARG A 580 15.90 -18.12 10.72
C ARG A 580 14.89 -18.63 11.74
N THR A 581 13.68 -18.89 11.28
CA THR A 581 12.62 -19.46 12.11
C THR A 581 12.24 -20.85 11.60
N TYR A 582 11.91 -21.73 12.53
CA TYR A 582 11.37 -23.06 12.26
C TYR A 582 10.00 -23.19 12.93
N LEU A 583 9.11 -23.89 12.26
CA LEU A 583 7.82 -24.27 12.81
C LEU A 583 7.56 -25.75 12.56
N LEU A 584 7.20 -26.45 13.62
CA LEU A 584 6.71 -27.82 13.59
C LEU A 584 5.27 -27.80 14.08
N LEU A 585 4.35 -28.35 13.31
CA LEU A 585 2.95 -28.47 13.69
C LEU A 585 2.53 -29.93 13.57
N ALA A 586 1.75 -30.38 14.55
CA ALA A 586 1.03 -31.64 14.54
C ALA A 586 -0.46 -31.36 14.82
N GLN A 587 -1.34 -31.84 13.96
CA GLN A 587 -2.78 -31.61 14.00
C GLN A 587 -3.51 -32.94 13.90
N ASN A 588 -4.53 -33.14 14.76
CA ASN A 588 -5.41 -34.30 14.69
C ASN A 588 -6.65 -33.88 13.93
N ILE A 589 -6.90 -34.53 12.80
CA ILE A 589 -8.01 -34.23 11.89
C ILE A 589 -9.18 -35.21 12.00
N GLU A 590 -9.04 -36.29 12.79
CA GLU A 590 -10.09 -37.32 12.95
C GLU A 590 -10.59 -37.46 14.40
N ASN A 591 -10.03 -36.68 15.34
CA ASN A 591 -10.36 -36.70 16.77
C ASN A 591 -10.27 -38.11 17.40
N THR A 592 -9.35 -38.92 16.89
CA THR A 592 -9.18 -40.35 17.23
C THR A 592 -8.39 -40.58 18.53
N ASP A 593 -7.29 -39.85 18.75
CA ASP A 593 -6.42 -39.90 19.94
C ASP A 593 -5.95 -38.50 20.42
N SER A 594 -5.48 -38.36 21.66
CA SER A 594 -4.94 -37.08 22.17
C SER A 594 -3.54 -36.77 21.63
N LEU A 595 -3.37 -35.62 20.97
CA LEU A 595 -2.07 -35.15 20.48
C LEU A 595 -1.22 -34.59 21.61
N THR A 596 0.06 -34.98 21.65
CA THR A 596 1.05 -34.45 22.59
C THR A 596 2.30 -33.95 21.85
N PHE A 597 3.10 -33.12 22.54
CA PHE A 597 4.44 -32.75 22.09
C PHE A 597 5.44 -33.92 22.14
N ASP A 598 5.08 -35.02 22.81
CA ASP A 598 5.87 -36.24 22.84
C ASP A 598 5.49 -37.13 21.65
N ASN A 599 5.95 -36.74 20.46
CA ASN A 599 5.76 -37.53 19.24
C ASN A 599 7.02 -37.51 18.36
N PRO A 600 7.17 -38.46 17.40
CA PRO A 600 8.41 -38.61 16.66
C PRO A 600 8.83 -37.36 15.88
N VAL A 601 7.92 -36.56 15.35
CA VAL A 601 8.25 -35.33 14.60
C VAL A 601 8.94 -34.31 15.51
N PHE A 602 8.37 -34.01 16.68
CA PHE A 602 8.97 -33.04 17.62
C PHE A 602 10.25 -33.57 18.27
N ASN A 603 10.32 -34.86 18.58
CA ASN A 603 11.45 -35.45 19.31
C ASN A 603 12.68 -35.68 18.41
N SER A 604 12.46 -35.97 17.12
CA SER A 604 13.53 -36.26 16.17
C SER A 604 14.04 -35.05 15.39
N PHE A 605 13.47 -33.86 15.58
CA PHE A 605 13.94 -32.64 14.93
C PHE A 605 15.38 -32.31 15.38
N GLU A 606 16.32 -32.36 14.44
CA GLU A 606 17.74 -32.11 14.66
C GLU A 606 18.22 -30.99 13.73
N LEU A 607 19.01 -30.07 14.29
CA LEU A 607 19.65 -29.01 13.53
C LEU A 607 20.92 -29.54 12.86
N LEU A 608 21.14 -29.12 11.63
CA LEU A 608 22.36 -29.35 10.87
C LEU A 608 23.19 -28.06 10.82
N PRO A 609 24.51 -28.15 10.55
CA PRO A 609 25.30 -26.97 10.20
C PRO A 609 24.74 -26.27 8.96
N PHE A 610 24.81 -24.94 8.90
CA PHE A 610 24.45 -24.21 7.68
C PHE A 610 25.45 -24.50 6.55
N ARG A 611 24.98 -24.55 5.29
CA ARG A 611 25.83 -24.70 4.09
C ARG A 611 26.58 -23.41 3.76
N THR A 612 27.80 -23.47 3.23
CA THR A 612 28.62 -22.26 2.95
C THR A 612 27.83 -21.15 2.24
N PRO A 613 27.98 -19.87 2.64
CA PRO A 613 27.30 -18.74 1.99
C PRO A 613 27.65 -18.63 0.51
N ASP A 614 26.63 -18.38 -0.33
CA ASP A 614 26.84 -18.02 -1.73
C ASP A 614 27.26 -16.55 -1.83
N THR A 615 28.52 -16.31 -2.18
CA THR A 615 29.13 -14.98 -2.22
C THR A 615 29.60 -14.59 -3.61
N GLU A 616 29.77 -13.29 -3.81
CA GLU A 616 30.48 -12.71 -4.94
C GLU A 616 31.39 -11.57 -4.49
N LEU A 617 32.37 -11.21 -5.34
CA LEU A 617 33.31 -10.14 -5.05
C LEU A 617 32.69 -8.80 -5.46
N ILE A 618 32.48 -7.92 -4.48
CA ILE A 618 32.09 -6.52 -4.68
C ILE A 618 33.34 -5.67 -4.78
N VAL A 619 33.37 -4.76 -5.75
CA VAL A 619 34.40 -3.74 -5.91
C VAL A 619 33.72 -2.38 -5.77
N GLY A 620 34.18 -1.55 -4.84
CA GLY A 620 33.62 -0.22 -4.62
C GLY A 620 33.68 0.66 -5.87
N ASP A 621 32.75 1.61 -6.00
CA ASP A 621 32.56 2.39 -7.24
C ASP A 621 33.81 3.16 -7.66
N ASP A 622 34.58 3.67 -6.70
CA ASP A 622 35.85 4.37 -6.94
C ASP A 622 37.07 3.44 -6.98
N GLN A 623 36.83 2.12 -6.93
CA GLN A 623 37.81 1.04 -6.97
C GLN A 623 38.85 1.09 -5.83
N THR A 624 38.53 1.77 -4.72
CA THR A 624 39.44 1.88 -3.56
C THR A 624 39.41 0.67 -2.63
N TYR A 625 38.34 -0.14 -2.66
CA TYR A 625 38.21 -1.36 -1.87
C TYR A 625 37.46 -2.47 -2.62
N GLU A 626 37.62 -3.69 -2.14
CA GLU A 626 36.85 -4.87 -2.57
C GLU A 626 36.61 -5.81 -1.39
N PHE A 627 35.54 -6.59 -1.43
CA PHE A 627 35.16 -7.54 -0.38
C PHE A 627 34.20 -8.61 -0.93
N LEU A 628 34.18 -9.80 -0.32
CA LEU A 628 33.16 -10.81 -0.59
C LEU A 628 31.86 -10.42 0.11
N PHE A 629 30.73 -10.62 -0.56
CA PHE A 629 29.41 -10.32 0.00
C PHE A 629 28.36 -11.33 -0.47
N PRO A 630 27.25 -11.56 0.27
CA PRO A 630 26.18 -12.44 -0.19
C PRO A 630 25.60 -11.99 -1.54
N LYS A 631 25.32 -12.94 -2.45
CA LYS A 631 24.77 -12.64 -3.78
C LYS A 631 23.37 -12.01 -3.76
N ALA A 632 22.58 -12.31 -2.73
CA ALA A 632 21.26 -11.73 -2.56
C ALA A 632 21.41 -10.41 -1.79
N TYR A 633 21.71 -9.32 -2.50
CA TYR A 633 21.85 -8.00 -1.89
C TYR A 633 21.17 -6.88 -2.66
N LYS A 634 20.92 -5.76 -1.98
CA LYS A 634 20.51 -4.48 -2.54
C LYS A 634 21.62 -3.45 -2.28
N LYS A 635 21.79 -2.48 -3.18
CA LYS A 635 22.73 -1.36 -3.03
C LYS A 635 21.95 -0.05 -3.11
N GLU A 636 22.16 0.81 -2.13
CA GLU A 636 21.57 2.14 -2.07
C GLU A 636 22.67 3.19 -1.87
N THR A 637 22.45 4.40 -2.37
CA THR A 637 23.39 5.51 -2.18
C THR A 637 22.63 6.76 -1.84
N THR A 638 22.93 7.30 -0.67
CA THR A 638 22.21 8.41 -0.08
C THR A 638 23.16 9.61 0.01
N PRO A 639 22.93 10.69 -0.76
CA PRO A 639 23.66 11.93 -0.58
C PRO A 639 23.24 12.60 0.73
N ALA A 640 24.18 13.32 1.36
CA ALA A 640 23.82 14.25 2.41
C ALA A 640 23.41 15.58 1.78
N ASP A 641 22.10 15.86 1.74
CA ASP A 641 21.55 17.02 1.02
C ASP A 641 21.89 18.38 1.67
N ALA A 642 22.34 18.38 2.93
CA ALA A 642 22.60 19.60 3.68
C ALA A 642 24.09 19.98 3.72
N TYR A 643 24.40 21.27 3.49
CA TYR A 643 25.77 21.79 3.58
C TYR A 643 26.37 21.64 4.98
N ASN A 644 25.55 21.71 6.03
CA ASN A 644 25.95 21.55 7.43
C ASN A 644 26.04 20.10 7.92
N ALA A 645 25.78 19.10 7.08
CA ALA A 645 26.10 17.72 7.41
C ALA A 645 27.63 17.51 7.42
N ASN A 646 28.15 16.71 8.36
CA ASN A 646 29.57 16.34 8.43
C ASN A 646 29.95 15.19 7.48
N LEU A 647 28.97 14.50 6.92
CA LEU A 647 29.10 13.44 5.92
C LEU A 647 28.63 13.95 4.55
N SER A 648 29.17 13.37 3.48
CA SER A 648 28.83 13.74 2.10
C SER A 648 27.89 12.76 1.42
N SER A 649 28.06 11.46 1.69
CA SER A 649 27.19 10.40 1.19
C SER A 649 27.42 9.12 1.98
N SER A 650 26.44 8.23 2.00
CA SER A 650 26.61 6.81 2.31
C SER A 650 26.31 5.96 1.08
N THR A 651 27.03 4.85 0.93
CA THR A 651 26.68 3.77 0.00
C THR A 651 26.55 2.49 0.80
N ASP A 652 25.33 1.95 0.84
CA ASP A 652 24.93 0.86 1.70
C ASP A 652 24.58 -0.38 0.87
N TYR A 653 25.15 -1.52 1.24
CA TYR A 653 24.87 -2.83 0.67
C TYR A 653 24.17 -3.67 1.74
N SER A 654 22.93 -4.08 1.49
CA SER A 654 22.14 -4.92 2.41
C SER A 654 21.97 -6.30 1.80
N GLY A 655 22.60 -7.31 2.39
CA GLY A 655 22.69 -8.67 1.87
C GLY A 655 22.09 -9.72 2.80
N LEU A 656 21.57 -10.81 2.22
CA LEU A 656 21.04 -11.98 2.94
C LEU A 656 21.83 -13.23 2.55
N ASP A 657 22.44 -13.89 3.53
CA ASP A 657 22.89 -15.28 3.36
C ASP A 657 21.66 -16.20 3.43
N VAL A 658 21.12 -16.57 2.26
CA VAL A 658 19.96 -17.47 2.14
C VAL A 658 20.17 -18.82 2.83
N SER A 659 21.43 -19.21 3.06
CA SER A 659 21.79 -20.48 3.69
C SER A 659 21.59 -20.49 5.19
N SER A 660 21.92 -19.40 5.88
CA SER A 660 21.73 -19.27 7.34
C SER A 660 20.56 -18.39 7.74
N GLY A 661 20.10 -17.52 6.84
CA GLY A 661 19.19 -16.41 7.12
C GLY A 661 19.91 -15.16 7.65
N GLY A 662 21.24 -15.22 7.81
CA GLY A 662 22.04 -14.13 8.33
C GLY A 662 22.04 -12.90 7.44
N VAL A 663 21.87 -11.73 8.04
CA VAL A 663 21.92 -10.44 7.33
C VAL A 663 23.34 -9.91 7.38
N TYR A 664 23.80 -9.31 6.29
CA TYR A 664 25.07 -8.61 6.21
C TYR A 664 24.79 -7.20 5.71
N ILE A 665 25.44 -6.20 6.30
CA ILE A 665 25.40 -4.83 5.82
C ILE A 665 26.84 -4.37 5.61
N PHE A 666 27.09 -3.71 4.48
CA PHE A 666 28.33 -2.99 4.26
C PHE A 666 28.01 -1.54 3.92
N SER A 667 28.58 -0.61 4.67
CA SER A 667 28.38 0.82 4.49
C SER A 667 29.71 1.50 4.19
N GLU A 668 29.80 2.17 3.05
CA GLU A 668 30.81 3.19 2.81
C GLU A 668 30.24 4.54 3.23
N ILE A 669 30.79 5.14 4.29
CA ILE A 669 30.41 6.48 4.74
C ILE A 669 31.53 7.45 4.37
N LYS A 670 31.21 8.44 3.54
CA LYS A 670 32.18 9.42 3.05
C LYS A 670 32.14 10.70 3.88
N ILE A 671 33.27 10.99 4.53
CA ILE A 671 33.47 12.10 5.45
C ILE A 671 33.75 13.39 4.65
N LYS A 672 33.12 14.51 5.01
CA LYS A 672 33.37 15.79 4.33
C LYS A 672 34.80 16.30 4.59
N PRO A 673 35.40 17.06 3.64
CA PRO A 673 36.78 17.51 3.73
C PRO A 673 37.15 18.33 4.99
N TRP A 674 36.17 18.97 5.63
CA TRP A 674 36.44 19.82 6.80
C TRP A 674 36.10 19.19 8.12
N TYR A 675 35.56 17.97 8.14
CA TYR A 675 35.31 17.29 9.39
C TYR A 675 36.61 17.07 10.17
N LYS A 676 36.51 17.23 11.49
CA LYS A 676 37.61 17.01 12.40
C LYS A 676 37.10 16.31 13.66
N ALA A 677 37.69 15.16 13.97
CA ALA A 677 37.57 14.48 15.23
C ALA A 677 38.72 14.86 16.18
N ALA A 678 38.47 14.76 17.50
CA ALA A 678 39.50 14.95 18.52
C ALA A 678 40.64 13.93 18.42
N SER A 679 40.31 12.68 18.07
CA SER A 679 41.25 11.61 17.74
C SER A 679 40.53 10.54 16.91
N GLU A 680 41.27 9.66 16.23
CA GLU A 680 40.68 8.50 15.54
C GLU A 680 39.93 7.59 16.51
N LYS A 681 40.43 7.46 17.75
CA LYS A 681 39.76 6.68 18.80
C LYS A 681 38.43 7.31 19.21
N ALA A 682 38.41 8.63 19.45
CA ALA A 682 37.20 9.35 19.83
C ALA A 682 36.13 9.27 18.72
N PHE A 683 36.56 9.37 17.45
CA PHE A 683 35.68 9.15 16.30
C PHE A 683 35.05 7.75 16.32
N LEU A 684 35.86 6.71 16.53
CA LEU A 684 35.34 5.35 16.62
C LEU A 684 34.46 5.13 17.86
N ASP A 685 34.75 5.79 18.99
CA ASP A 685 33.91 5.77 20.20
C ASP A 685 32.52 6.36 19.91
N GLU A 686 32.46 7.54 19.31
CA GLU A 686 31.22 8.19 18.89
C GLU A 686 30.41 7.30 17.94
N TYR A 687 31.05 6.78 16.89
CA TYR A 687 30.38 5.87 15.95
C TYR A 687 29.95 4.55 16.59
N THR A 688 30.70 4.03 17.55
CA THR A 688 30.32 2.80 18.28
C THR A 688 29.06 3.04 19.11
N ASP A 689 28.93 4.22 19.72
CA ASP A 689 27.75 4.57 20.50
C ASP A 689 26.50 4.71 19.61
N LEU A 690 26.67 5.19 18.38
CA LEU A 690 25.60 5.27 17.37
C LEU A 690 25.13 3.90 16.85
N LEU A 691 25.87 2.81 17.08
CA LEU A 691 25.46 1.46 16.67
C LEU A 691 24.40 0.83 17.59
N LYS A 692 24.13 1.42 18.77
CA LYS A 692 23.24 0.82 19.76
C LYS A 692 21.81 1.32 19.59
N ASP A 693 20.86 0.40 19.57
CA ASP A 693 19.43 0.72 19.71
C ASP A 693 18.93 0.60 21.16
N TYR A 694 17.67 0.96 21.39
CA TYR A 694 17.06 0.86 22.72
C TYR A 694 17.05 -0.60 23.22
N GLY A 695 17.72 -0.82 24.36
CA GLY A 695 17.85 -2.14 24.99
C GLY A 695 19.10 -2.93 24.57
N ASP A 696 19.92 -2.39 23.68
CA ASP A 696 21.17 -3.02 23.27
C ASP A 696 22.27 -2.94 24.33
N SER A 697 23.15 -3.93 24.32
CA SER A 697 24.34 -3.98 25.15
C SER A 697 25.55 -4.45 24.35
N ILE A 698 26.59 -3.62 24.34
CA ILE A 698 27.91 -4.00 23.83
C ILE A 698 28.54 -4.97 24.84
N TYR A 699 28.79 -6.20 24.42
CA TYR A 699 29.42 -7.22 25.28
C TYR A 699 30.86 -7.55 24.86
N TYR A 700 31.29 -7.06 23.70
CA TYR A 700 32.68 -7.12 23.25
C TYR A 700 33.00 -5.90 22.40
N GLN A 701 34.15 -5.28 22.64
CA GLN A 701 34.66 -4.15 21.87
C GLN A 701 36.19 -4.18 21.90
N GLN A 702 36.82 -4.04 20.74
CA GLN A 702 38.27 -4.01 20.63
C GLN A 702 38.74 -3.09 19.51
N ASP A 703 39.67 -2.18 19.81
CA ASP A 703 40.40 -1.42 18.80
C ASP A 703 41.35 -2.37 18.05
N ILE A 704 41.33 -2.34 16.72
CA ILE A 704 42.10 -3.23 15.85
C ILE A 704 42.96 -2.44 14.87
N ASN A 705 44.07 -3.05 14.45
CA ASN A 705 44.82 -2.62 13.27
C ASN A 705 44.44 -3.54 12.11
N PHE A 706 43.51 -3.10 11.28
CA PHE A 706 43.03 -3.89 10.15
C PHE A 706 43.88 -3.59 8.91
N LYS A 707 44.83 -4.48 8.61
CA LYS A 707 45.71 -4.38 7.43
C LYS A 707 46.44 -3.03 7.32
N GLY A 708 46.86 -2.47 8.45
CA GLY A 708 47.57 -1.18 8.53
C GLY A 708 46.67 0.03 8.78
N LEU A 709 45.36 -0.15 8.86
CA LEU A 709 44.38 0.91 9.12
C LEU A 709 43.81 0.82 10.53
N THR A 710 43.48 1.97 11.11
CA THR A 710 42.79 2.05 12.39
C THR A 710 41.36 1.54 12.22
N GLY A 711 40.93 0.64 13.10
CA GLY A 711 39.57 0.13 13.09
C GLY A 711 39.11 -0.35 14.46
N ARG A 712 37.89 -0.86 14.51
CA ARG A 712 37.27 -1.40 15.71
C ARG A 712 36.36 -2.56 15.40
N GLU A 713 36.42 -3.58 16.26
CA GLU A 713 35.45 -4.67 16.30
C GLU A 713 34.47 -4.44 17.46
N VAL A 714 33.17 -4.61 17.24
CA VAL A 714 32.11 -4.41 18.24
C VAL A 714 31.08 -5.53 18.12
N TYR A 715 30.74 -6.20 19.22
CA TYR A 715 29.62 -7.13 19.25
C TYR A 715 28.51 -6.63 20.18
N ILE A 716 27.30 -6.65 19.64
CA ILE A 716 26.08 -6.13 20.29
C ILE A 716 25.08 -7.26 20.46
N LYS A 717 24.34 -7.23 21.58
CA LYS A 717 23.20 -8.11 21.85
C LYS A 717 22.03 -7.31 22.39
N ASN A 718 20.82 -7.81 22.18
CA ASN A 718 19.59 -7.32 22.80
C ASN A 718 18.90 -8.49 23.51
N ASP A 719 18.37 -8.28 24.71
CA ASP A 719 17.73 -9.38 25.46
C ASP A 719 16.35 -9.79 24.90
N LYS A 720 15.78 -9.02 23.95
CA LYS A 720 14.50 -9.33 23.28
C LYS A 720 14.63 -10.26 22.07
N THR A 721 15.84 -10.50 21.56
CA THR A 721 16.06 -11.31 20.36
C THR A 721 17.26 -12.26 20.51
N PRO A 722 17.20 -13.46 19.91
CA PRO A 722 18.38 -14.34 19.80
C PRO A 722 19.41 -13.89 18.76
N VAL A 723 19.14 -12.84 17.99
CA VAL A 723 20.07 -12.27 17.02
C VAL A 723 21.16 -11.50 17.76
N VAL A 724 22.40 -11.82 17.44
CA VAL A 724 23.58 -11.06 17.88
C VAL A 724 24.23 -10.39 16.68
N GLN A 725 24.84 -9.24 16.95
CA GLN A 725 25.38 -8.39 15.92
C GLN A 725 26.90 -8.32 16.07
N ARG A 726 27.59 -8.24 14.93
CA ARG A 726 29.04 -8.03 14.86
C ARG A 726 29.31 -6.92 13.86
N PHE A 727 30.08 -5.93 14.28
CA PHE A 727 30.50 -4.79 13.47
C PHE A 727 32.01 -4.73 13.39
N ARG A 728 32.50 -4.38 12.21
CA ARG A 728 33.88 -3.99 11.94
C ARG A 728 33.88 -2.63 11.29
N LEU A 729 34.40 -1.65 12.01
CA LEU A 729 34.62 -0.28 11.57
C LEU A 729 36.07 -0.11 11.12
N VAL A 730 36.31 0.44 9.94
CA VAL A 730 37.67 0.67 9.41
C VAL A 730 37.78 2.08 8.83
N LEU A 731 38.73 2.85 9.34
CA LEU A 731 39.05 4.20 8.85
C LEU A 731 40.03 4.12 7.68
N ALA A 732 39.57 4.54 6.51
CA ALA A 732 40.35 4.56 5.27
C ALA A 732 40.33 5.97 4.66
N GLY A 733 41.15 6.86 5.23
CA GLY A 733 41.28 8.23 4.72
C GLY A 733 40.03 9.05 5.03
N ASP A 734 39.32 9.51 3.99
CA ASP A 734 38.04 10.22 4.08
C ASP A 734 36.82 9.29 4.16
N LYS A 735 37.04 8.00 4.44
CA LYS A 735 35.96 7.01 4.53
C LYS A 735 35.96 6.28 5.87
N LEU A 736 34.77 6.08 6.41
CA LEU A 736 34.50 5.03 7.38
C LEU A 736 33.82 3.88 6.63
N LEU A 737 34.50 2.74 6.57
CA LEU A 737 33.93 1.50 6.04
C LEU A 737 33.41 0.68 7.22
N SER A 738 32.11 0.41 7.24
CA SER A 738 31.45 -0.41 8.25
C SER A 738 31.00 -1.71 7.60
N MET A 739 31.35 -2.83 8.19
CA MET A 739 30.80 -4.13 7.82
C MET A 739 30.14 -4.74 9.05
N SER A 740 28.88 -5.12 8.91
CA SER A 740 28.10 -5.70 9.98
C SER A 740 27.40 -6.98 9.57
N THR A 741 27.06 -7.80 10.56
CA THR A 741 26.22 -8.97 10.36
C THR A 741 25.33 -9.24 11.56
N TYR A 742 24.15 -9.79 11.29
CA TYR A 742 23.10 -10.12 12.24
C TYR A 742 22.86 -11.63 12.16
N GLN A 743 23.31 -12.36 13.18
CA GLN A 743 23.42 -13.82 13.13
C GLN A 743 22.93 -14.48 14.41
N SER A 744 22.80 -15.80 14.40
CA SER A 744 22.72 -16.57 15.62
C SER A 744 24.07 -16.58 16.34
N LYS A 745 24.06 -16.73 17.67
CA LYS A 745 25.27 -16.70 18.49
C LYS A 745 26.31 -17.76 18.11
N ASP A 746 25.89 -18.92 17.65
CA ASP A 746 26.77 -20.00 17.17
C ASP A 746 27.47 -19.66 15.84
N GLU A 747 26.93 -18.74 15.04
CA GLU A 747 27.45 -18.40 13.72
C GLU A 747 28.33 -17.15 13.70
N LEU A 748 28.19 -16.24 14.68
CA LEU A 748 28.82 -14.91 14.69
C LEU A 748 30.34 -14.92 14.46
N GLU A 749 31.02 -15.94 15.00
CA GLU A 749 32.48 -16.13 14.88
C GLU A 749 32.85 -17.36 14.04
N SER A 750 31.90 -17.92 13.29
CA SER A 750 32.14 -19.08 12.43
C SER A 750 33.07 -18.73 11.26
N ASP A 751 33.72 -19.75 10.69
CA ASP A 751 34.54 -19.60 9.48
C ASP A 751 33.76 -18.96 8.31
N ARG A 752 32.42 -19.12 8.29
CA ARG A 752 31.51 -18.58 7.28
C ARG A 752 31.36 -17.06 7.35
N VAL A 753 31.28 -16.51 8.57
CA VAL A 753 31.25 -15.07 8.80
C VAL A 753 32.66 -14.52 8.63
N ASN A 754 33.67 -15.20 9.19
CA ASN A 754 35.06 -14.77 9.12
C ASN A 754 35.58 -14.65 7.69
N GLN A 755 35.23 -15.58 6.78
CA GLN A 755 35.65 -15.46 5.37
C GLN A 755 35.14 -14.18 4.70
N ILE A 756 33.93 -13.70 5.05
CA ILE A 756 33.39 -12.43 4.54
C ILE A 756 34.12 -11.28 5.21
N PHE A 757 34.25 -11.31 6.54
CA PHE A 757 34.86 -10.22 7.30
C PHE A 757 36.34 -10.00 6.99
N GLU A 758 37.09 -11.06 6.70
CA GLU A 758 38.52 -11.00 6.38
C GLU A 758 38.80 -10.73 4.89
N SER A 759 37.78 -10.88 4.03
CA SER A 759 37.92 -10.68 2.58
C SER A 759 38.15 -9.23 2.16
N MET A 760 37.78 -8.25 3.00
CA MET A 760 37.89 -6.83 2.66
C MET A 760 39.33 -6.40 2.41
N VAL A 761 39.62 -5.85 1.25
CA VAL A 761 40.92 -5.34 0.83
C VAL A 761 40.79 -3.87 0.44
N ILE A 762 41.66 -3.02 1.00
CA ILE A 762 41.77 -1.60 0.60
C ILE A 762 42.91 -1.49 -0.42
N LYS A 763 42.56 -1.21 -1.67
CA LYS A 763 43.50 -1.08 -2.81
C LYS A 763 44.23 0.25 -2.83
N LYS A 764 43.53 1.32 -2.44
CA LYS A 764 44.06 2.69 -2.44
C LYS A 764 43.46 3.48 -1.28
N ASN A 765 44.32 4.09 -0.48
CA ASN A 765 43.93 5.01 0.57
C ASN A 765 44.43 6.42 0.23
N ASN A 766 43.62 7.45 0.50
CA ASN A 766 44.04 8.84 0.33
C ASN A 766 44.74 9.36 1.61
N SER A 767 45.35 10.53 1.51
CA SER A 767 46.11 11.14 2.62
C SER A 767 45.23 11.99 3.55
N PHE A 768 43.90 11.83 3.50
CA PHE A 768 43.01 12.60 4.36
C PHE A 768 43.23 12.23 5.83
N SER A 769 43.14 13.23 6.70
CA SER A 769 43.26 13.04 8.14
C SER A 769 42.10 13.72 8.84
N ILE A 770 41.31 12.90 9.54
CA ILE A 770 40.18 13.36 10.36
C ILE A 770 40.64 14.09 11.63
N THR A 771 41.92 14.05 12.02
CA THR A 771 42.41 14.73 13.24
C THR A 771 43.15 16.02 12.94
N ALA A 772 43.55 16.24 11.68
CA ALA A 772 44.27 17.45 11.29
C ALA A 772 43.33 18.67 11.27
N SER A 773 43.78 19.78 11.87
CA SER A 773 43.04 21.05 11.89
C SER A 773 42.72 21.55 10.48
N LYS A 774 41.47 21.95 10.26
CA LYS A 774 40.93 22.50 9.01
C LYS A 774 40.59 24.00 9.11
N SER A 775 40.80 24.61 10.28
CA SER A 775 40.37 25.99 10.58
C SER A 775 40.89 27.02 9.57
N LYS A 776 42.16 26.92 9.16
CA LYS A 776 42.75 27.82 8.14
C LYS A 776 42.11 27.64 6.76
N GLU A 777 41.76 26.42 6.41
CA GLU A 777 41.19 26.05 5.11
C GLU A 777 39.75 26.51 5.02
N ILE A 778 38.95 26.28 6.06
CA ILE A 778 37.57 26.78 6.20
C ILE A 778 37.54 28.31 6.05
N ILE A 779 38.34 29.04 6.86
CA ILE A 779 38.36 30.51 6.80
C ILE A 779 38.84 31.03 5.44
N LYS A 780 39.75 30.31 4.77
CA LYS A 780 40.16 30.66 3.39
C LYS A 780 39.02 30.42 2.40
N ALA A 781 38.29 29.30 2.52
CA ALA A 781 37.19 28.92 1.64
C ALA A 781 36.00 29.88 1.71
N LEU A 782 35.77 30.54 2.85
CA LEU A 782 34.80 31.64 2.97
C LEU A 782 35.09 32.83 2.03
N SER A 783 36.31 32.95 1.49
CA SER A 783 36.64 33.96 0.46
C SER A 783 36.38 33.49 -0.98
N SER A 784 35.92 32.25 -1.16
CA SER A 784 35.78 31.66 -2.48
C SER A 784 34.71 32.37 -3.30
N LYS A 785 34.95 32.48 -4.61
CA LYS A 785 33.93 32.92 -5.58
C LYS A 785 33.07 31.77 -6.09
N ASP A 786 33.51 30.53 -5.85
CA ASP A 786 32.75 29.33 -6.14
C ASP A 786 31.68 29.17 -5.05
N THR A 787 30.41 29.23 -5.46
CA THR A 787 29.26 29.19 -4.55
C THR A 787 29.15 27.88 -3.80
N THR A 788 29.54 26.75 -4.41
CA THR A 788 29.54 25.44 -3.74
C THR A 788 30.60 25.42 -2.66
N VAL A 789 31.84 25.82 -2.97
CA VAL A 789 32.92 25.91 -1.98
C VAL A 789 32.59 26.88 -0.85
N PHE A 790 31.93 28.00 -1.16
CA PHE A 790 31.48 28.96 -0.17
C PHE A 790 30.39 28.37 0.75
N ASN A 791 29.30 27.82 0.20
CA ASN A 791 28.18 27.29 0.96
C ASN A 791 28.58 26.10 1.82
N GLU A 792 29.39 25.20 1.25
CA GLU A 792 30.00 24.14 2.01
C GLU A 792 30.78 24.76 3.20
N ALA A 793 31.63 25.78 2.99
CA ALA A 793 32.47 26.34 4.04
C ALA A 793 31.66 27.06 5.12
N VAL A 794 30.51 27.64 4.76
CA VAL A 794 29.52 28.16 5.70
C VAL A 794 28.93 27.04 6.54
N GLY A 795 28.49 25.94 5.92
CA GLY A 795 27.99 24.76 6.63
C GLY A 795 29.03 24.14 7.57
N ALA A 796 30.32 24.23 7.23
CA ALA A 796 31.41 23.78 8.10
C ALA A 796 31.51 24.56 9.42
N LEU A 797 31.08 25.82 9.45
CA LEU A 797 31.11 26.62 10.68
C LEU A 797 30.12 26.11 11.74
N ASP A 798 29.11 25.34 11.32
CA ASP A 798 28.08 24.76 12.19
C ASP A 798 28.62 23.53 12.95
N TYR A 799 29.30 22.61 12.24
CA TYR A 799 29.77 21.35 12.84
C TYR A 799 31.27 21.32 13.20
N TYR A 800 32.06 22.32 12.82
CA TYR A 800 33.51 22.30 13.09
C TYR A 800 33.85 22.86 14.46
N ASP A 801 34.47 22.01 15.30
CA ASP A 801 34.98 22.42 16.61
C ASP A 801 36.27 23.25 16.52
N PHE A 802 36.10 24.58 16.57
CA PHE A 802 37.20 25.53 16.69
C PHE A 802 37.82 25.49 18.10
N GLU A 803 39.14 25.59 18.17
CA GLU A 803 39.87 25.61 19.44
C GLU A 803 40.32 27.03 19.80
N LEU A 804 40.72 27.25 21.06
CA LEU A 804 41.22 28.56 21.53
C LEU A 804 42.35 29.15 20.66
N LYS A 805 43.20 28.30 20.06
CA LYS A 805 44.26 28.72 19.14
C LYS A 805 43.75 29.33 17.82
N ASP A 806 42.50 29.06 17.47
CA ASP A 806 41.84 29.53 16.25
C ASP A 806 41.15 30.90 16.43
N LEU A 807 41.15 31.48 17.64
CA LEU A 807 40.54 32.80 17.94
C LEU A 807 40.95 33.88 16.92
N ALA A 808 42.25 33.97 16.59
CA ALA A 808 42.75 34.95 15.64
C ALA A 808 42.29 34.69 14.20
N LEU A 809 42.01 33.43 13.84
CA LEU A 809 41.46 33.05 12.54
C LEU A 809 39.98 33.38 12.44
N LEU A 810 39.19 33.10 13.48
CA LEU A 810 37.78 33.49 13.55
C LEU A 810 37.62 35.02 13.51
N GLU A 811 38.45 35.76 14.27
CA GLU A 811 38.46 37.23 14.22
C GLU A 811 38.81 37.75 12.81
N LYS A 812 39.72 37.06 12.11
CA LYS A 812 40.03 37.38 10.71
C LYS A 812 38.83 37.13 9.80
N GLY A 813 38.16 35.98 9.94
CA GLY A 813 36.94 35.63 9.21
C GLY A 813 35.85 36.68 9.35
N LEU A 814 35.59 37.13 10.59
CA LEU A 814 34.58 38.14 10.90
C LEU A 814 34.87 39.52 10.27
N LYS A 815 36.13 39.79 9.91
CA LYS A 815 36.56 41.03 9.23
C LYS A 815 36.53 40.92 7.70
N MET A 816 36.27 39.74 7.14
CA MET A 816 36.25 39.53 5.70
C MET A 816 35.01 40.14 5.04
N SER A 817 35.16 40.54 3.78
CA SER A 817 34.02 40.89 2.93
C SER A 817 33.43 39.59 2.39
N LEU A 818 32.35 39.14 3.00
CA LEU A 818 31.58 37.97 2.58
C LEU A 818 30.36 38.40 1.77
N PRO A 819 29.77 37.52 0.93
CA PRO A 819 28.46 37.76 0.32
C PRO A 819 27.46 38.26 1.35
N GLU A 820 26.60 39.19 0.95
CA GLU A 820 25.56 39.70 1.83
C GLU A 820 24.54 38.59 2.06
N ASP A 821 24.44 38.16 3.31
CA ASP A 821 23.56 37.10 3.75
C ASP A 821 22.77 37.62 4.94
N GLN A 822 21.46 37.76 4.76
CA GLN A 822 20.54 38.18 5.80
C GLN A 822 19.94 36.99 6.56
N SER A 823 20.41 35.76 6.30
CA SER A 823 20.01 34.57 7.05
C SER A 823 20.43 34.66 8.52
N TYR A 824 19.60 34.09 9.39
CA TYR A 824 19.92 33.92 10.81
C TYR A 824 21.21 33.11 10.99
N TRP A 825 21.34 32.02 10.23
CA TRP A 825 22.50 31.13 10.20
C TRP A 825 23.51 31.48 9.09
N GLY A 826 23.58 32.76 8.71
CA GLY A 826 24.54 33.20 7.70
C GLY A 826 25.99 33.10 8.17
N ALA A 827 26.92 33.17 7.22
CA ALA A 827 28.36 32.95 7.47
C ALA A 827 28.92 33.76 8.66
N LYS A 828 28.53 35.04 8.79
CA LYS A 828 28.99 35.89 9.90
C LYS A 828 28.33 35.53 11.23
N SER A 829 27.05 35.14 11.23
CA SER A 829 26.37 34.66 12.42
C SER A 829 27.04 33.41 12.96
N LEU A 830 27.31 32.42 12.10
CA LEU A 830 28.03 31.21 12.50
C LEU A 830 29.44 31.51 13.03
N LEU A 831 30.19 32.44 12.41
CA LEU A 831 31.48 32.91 12.95
C LEU A 831 31.35 33.55 14.34
N ILE A 832 30.26 34.29 14.60
CA ILE A 832 29.96 34.89 15.91
C ILE A 832 29.65 33.78 16.92
N TYR A 833 28.83 32.80 16.56
CA TYR A 833 28.50 31.66 17.40
C TYR A 833 29.75 30.84 17.76
N SER A 834 30.58 30.50 16.77
CA SER A 834 31.86 29.78 17.00
C SER A 834 32.80 30.54 17.94
N LEU A 835 32.79 31.88 17.96
CA LEU A 835 33.56 32.68 18.92
C LEU A 835 33.02 32.54 20.36
N GLY A 836 31.71 32.36 20.53
CA GLY A 836 31.07 32.04 21.81
C GLY A 836 31.53 30.70 22.36
N LEU A 837 31.44 29.66 21.52
CA LEU A 837 31.82 28.27 21.83
C LEU A 837 33.30 28.08 22.25
N LEU A 838 34.19 29.03 21.92
CA LEU A 838 35.57 29.01 22.42
C LEU A 838 35.67 29.10 23.96
N ASN A 839 34.59 29.49 24.64
CA ASN A 839 34.46 29.59 26.10
C ASN A 839 35.67 30.30 26.74
N THR A 840 35.99 31.50 26.20
CA THR A 840 37.11 32.31 26.65
C THR A 840 36.73 33.77 26.79
N GLU A 841 37.17 34.41 27.88
CA GLU A 841 36.98 35.85 28.10
C GLU A 841 37.63 36.71 27.00
N LYS A 842 38.62 36.16 26.28
CA LYS A 842 39.29 36.86 25.16
C LYS A 842 38.39 37.07 23.94
N ALA A 843 37.32 36.28 23.79
CA ALA A 843 36.36 36.43 22.70
C ALA A 843 35.39 37.60 22.95
N VAL A 844 35.10 37.91 24.21
CA VAL A 844 34.11 38.93 24.61
C VAL A 844 34.40 40.32 24.03
N PRO A 845 35.64 40.86 24.07
CA PRO A 845 35.94 42.14 23.43
C PRO A 845 35.78 42.12 21.90
N VAL A 846 35.99 40.97 21.26
CA VAL A 846 35.83 40.81 19.80
C VAL A 846 34.35 40.88 19.44
N LEU A 847 33.52 40.10 20.14
CA LEU A 847 32.06 40.09 20.02
C LEU A 847 31.47 41.49 20.24
N LYS A 848 31.81 42.13 21.36
CA LYS A 848 31.37 43.51 21.68
C LYS A 848 31.77 44.51 20.60
N LYS A 849 33.03 44.46 20.15
CA LYS A 849 33.53 45.37 19.12
C LYS A 849 32.82 45.16 17.79
N HIS A 850 32.47 43.92 17.43
CA HIS A 850 31.70 43.62 16.24
C HIS A 850 30.27 44.14 16.36
N TYR A 851 29.59 43.84 17.46
CA TYR A 851 28.23 44.30 17.75
C TYR A 851 28.03 45.80 17.54
N LEU A 852 28.96 46.61 18.07
CA LEU A 852 28.90 48.07 18.06
C LEU A 852 29.25 48.72 16.70
N LYS A 853 29.66 47.95 15.68
CA LYS A 853 29.91 48.53 14.36
C LYS A 853 28.58 48.91 13.70
N LYS A 854 28.58 50.04 13.00
CA LYS A 854 27.43 50.51 12.23
C LYS A 854 27.01 49.54 11.11
N SER A 855 27.96 48.77 10.57
CA SER A 855 27.73 47.80 9.49
C SER A 855 27.19 46.45 9.95
N THR A 856 27.09 46.20 11.25
CA THR A 856 26.61 44.93 11.81
C THR A 856 25.10 44.84 11.64
N THR A 857 24.63 43.76 11.04
CA THR A 857 23.21 43.50 10.77
C THR A 857 22.46 43.18 12.07
N ASN A 858 21.12 43.18 12.01
CA ASN A 858 20.32 42.84 13.18
C ASN A 858 20.50 41.38 13.61
N ASN A 859 20.56 40.44 12.66
CA ASN A 859 20.76 39.02 12.95
C ASN A 859 22.15 38.75 13.57
N GLU A 860 23.20 39.43 13.09
CA GLU A 860 24.52 39.37 13.72
C GLU A 860 24.49 39.89 15.17
N ARG A 861 23.67 40.90 15.46
CA ARG A 861 23.49 41.41 16.83
C ARG A 861 22.77 40.40 17.72
N ILE A 862 21.70 39.77 17.23
CA ILE A 862 20.96 38.74 17.96
C ILE A 862 21.88 37.53 18.25
N MET A 863 22.57 37.04 17.22
CA MET A 863 23.55 35.95 17.35
C MET A 863 24.71 36.28 18.31
N THR A 864 25.04 37.57 18.48
CA THR A 864 26.03 37.97 19.49
C THR A 864 25.51 37.71 20.92
N PHE A 865 24.21 37.81 21.18
CA PHE A 865 23.65 37.47 22.48
C PHE A 865 23.75 35.96 22.75
N GLU A 866 23.41 35.11 21.78
CA GLU A 866 23.63 33.66 21.86
C GLU A 866 25.10 33.32 22.12
N ALA A 867 26.02 33.91 21.36
CA ALA A 867 27.45 33.68 21.55
C ALA A 867 27.97 34.13 22.94
N LEU A 868 27.40 35.19 23.51
CA LEU A 868 27.76 35.65 24.87
C LEU A 868 27.18 34.74 25.95
N GLU A 869 25.99 34.18 25.72
CA GLU A 869 25.35 33.20 26.58
C GLU A 869 26.14 31.88 26.60
N GLU A 870 26.45 31.31 25.43
CA GLU A 870 27.28 30.11 25.27
C GLU A 870 28.66 30.26 25.92
N ASN A 871 29.23 31.46 25.86
CA ASN A 871 30.51 31.73 26.51
C ASN A 871 30.41 31.64 28.04
N GLY A 872 29.26 32.00 28.63
CA GLY A 872 28.94 31.87 30.05
C GLY A 872 29.84 32.62 31.05
N SER A 873 30.93 33.25 30.62
CA SER A 873 31.89 33.90 31.52
C SER A 873 31.32 35.17 32.15
N LYS A 874 31.79 35.54 33.35
CA LYS A 874 31.34 36.78 34.03
C LYS A 874 31.48 38.04 33.15
N PRO A 875 32.57 38.23 32.38
CA PRO A 875 32.65 39.33 31.42
C PRO A 875 31.65 39.23 30.26
N ALA A 876 31.32 38.01 29.80
CA ALA A 876 30.31 37.81 28.76
C ALA A 876 28.92 38.21 29.25
N ILE A 877 28.48 37.74 30.42
CA ILE A 877 27.19 38.12 31.03
C ILE A 877 27.10 39.63 31.31
N ARG A 878 28.20 40.23 31.78
CA ARG A 878 28.24 41.70 31.95
C ARG A 878 28.08 42.42 30.62
N THR A 879 28.76 41.95 29.57
CA THR A 879 28.68 42.54 28.23
C THR A 879 27.30 42.33 27.61
N TYR A 880 26.71 41.15 27.81
CA TYR A 880 25.34 40.83 27.42
C TYR A 880 24.38 41.88 27.99
N MET A 881 24.42 42.12 29.31
CA MET A 881 23.54 43.09 29.96
C MET A 881 23.84 44.53 29.55
N GLU A 882 25.12 44.88 29.38
CA GLU A 882 25.51 46.21 28.91
C GLU A 882 24.96 46.50 27.49
N LEU A 883 25.09 45.54 26.57
CA LEU A 883 24.60 45.67 25.20
C LEU A 883 23.08 45.71 25.14
N LEU A 884 22.40 44.85 25.91
CA LEU A 884 20.94 44.83 25.97
C LEU A 884 20.37 46.14 26.52
N GLU A 885 21.01 46.72 27.55
CA GLU A 885 20.57 47.97 28.17
C GLU A 885 20.87 49.20 27.31
N GLN A 886 22.07 49.31 26.73
CA GLN A 886 22.55 50.54 26.07
C GLN A 886 22.37 50.54 24.55
N HIS A 887 22.39 49.36 23.93
CA HIS A 887 22.39 49.18 22.49
C HIS A 887 21.51 48.00 22.06
N PRO A 888 20.23 47.92 22.48
CA PRO A 888 19.40 46.75 22.21
C PRO A 888 19.25 46.48 20.71
N PRO A 889 19.17 45.20 20.29
CA PRO A 889 18.88 44.85 18.90
C PRO A 889 17.42 45.20 18.56
N GLN A 890 17.07 45.16 17.27
CA GLN A 890 15.67 45.25 16.86
C GLN A 890 15.01 43.87 16.97
N ARG A 891 13.78 43.80 17.47
CA ARG A 891 12.95 42.59 17.46
C ARG A 891 11.76 42.82 16.53
N ASN A 892 11.75 42.13 15.38
CA ASN A 892 10.74 42.28 14.33
C ASN A 892 10.01 40.96 14.01
N ASP A 893 10.34 39.87 14.70
CA ASP A 893 9.92 38.48 14.39
C ASP A 893 9.98 37.62 15.69
N ASP A 894 9.24 36.51 15.72
CA ASP A 894 9.15 35.54 16.81
C ASP A 894 10.48 34.80 17.03
N ARG A 895 11.32 34.68 16.00
CA ARG A 895 12.65 34.02 16.01
C ARG A 895 13.70 34.60 16.97
N ASN A 896 13.36 35.57 17.82
CA ASN A 896 14.24 36.22 18.81
C ASN A 896 14.27 35.52 20.18
N TYR A 897 14.08 34.20 20.24
CA TYR A 897 13.93 33.45 21.51
C TYR A 897 15.17 33.46 22.42
N ALA A 898 16.36 33.68 21.88
CA ALA A 898 17.60 33.65 22.65
C ALA A 898 17.79 34.81 23.66
N ILE A 899 17.10 35.94 23.49
CA ILE A 899 17.31 37.07 24.40
C ILE A 899 16.56 36.83 25.72
N LEU A 900 17.31 36.68 26.81
CA LEU A 900 16.84 36.30 28.15
C LEU A 900 16.18 34.91 28.11
N SER A 901 16.87 33.96 27.47
CA SER A 901 16.53 32.53 27.44
C SER A 901 16.60 31.91 28.85
N SER A 902 16.17 30.66 29.01
CA SER A 902 16.28 29.94 30.28
C SER A 902 17.71 29.58 30.68
N ASP A 903 18.66 29.50 29.75
CA ASP A 903 20.00 29.00 30.07
C ASP A 903 20.84 30.06 30.82
N ILE A 904 20.64 31.34 30.48
CA ILE A 904 21.27 32.48 31.18
C ILE A 904 20.66 32.77 32.56
N ASP A 905 19.50 32.19 32.90
CA ASP A 905 18.81 32.40 34.17
C ASP A 905 19.67 31.99 35.39
N SER A 906 20.53 30.98 35.20
CA SER A 906 21.42 30.46 36.25
C SER A 906 22.57 31.41 36.63
N VAL A 907 22.90 32.37 35.77
CA VAL A 907 24.05 33.29 35.91
C VAL A 907 23.64 34.76 35.98
N LEU A 908 22.46 35.10 35.49
CA LEU A 908 21.88 36.42 35.59
C LEU A 908 21.05 36.52 36.87
N THR A 909 21.59 37.13 37.92
CA THR A 909 20.92 37.24 39.23
C THR A 909 20.28 38.62 39.46
N ILE A 910 19.16 38.64 40.18
CA ILE A 910 18.39 39.87 40.50
C ILE A 910 19.20 40.87 41.31
N ASP A 911 20.01 40.42 42.28
CA ASP A 911 20.82 41.30 43.13
C ASP A 911 21.87 42.09 42.35
N GLN A 912 22.40 41.51 41.28
CA GLN A 912 23.42 42.13 40.45
C GLN A 912 22.84 42.93 39.29
N TYR A 913 21.81 42.42 38.62
CA TYR A 913 21.32 42.97 37.34
C TYR A 913 19.89 43.45 37.35
N GLY A 914 19.17 43.38 38.48
CA GLY A 914 17.78 43.82 38.58
C GLY A 914 17.56 45.22 38.00
N ARG A 915 18.41 46.19 38.34
CA ARG A 915 18.29 47.56 37.82
C ARG A 915 18.39 47.63 36.30
N SER A 916 19.34 46.92 35.70
CA SER A 916 19.49 46.86 34.25
C SER A 916 18.28 46.18 33.60
N LEU A 917 17.79 45.08 34.19
CA LEU A 917 16.57 44.40 33.74
C LEU A 917 15.35 45.33 33.76
N LEU A 918 15.17 46.12 34.83
CA LEU A 918 14.11 47.13 34.88
C LEU A 918 14.28 48.28 33.90
N LYS A 919 15.50 48.55 33.46
CA LYS A 919 15.77 49.55 32.43
C LYS A 919 15.44 48.99 31.05
N VAL A 920 15.81 47.74 30.78
CA VAL A 920 15.41 47.01 29.56
C VAL A 920 13.89 46.88 29.48
N TYR A 921 13.21 46.60 30.59
CA TYR A 921 11.75 46.54 30.69
C TYR A 921 11.03 47.84 30.28
N GLU A 922 11.68 49.01 30.37
CA GLU A 922 11.07 50.25 29.87
C GLU A 922 10.89 50.23 28.34
N ASN A 923 11.76 49.49 27.64
CA ASN A 923 11.65 49.25 26.20
C ASN A 923 10.56 48.22 25.93
N GLU A 924 9.49 48.68 25.27
CA GLU A 924 8.33 47.88 24.90
C GLU A 924 8.69 46.59 24.15
N ALA A 925 9.70 46.64 23.27
CA ALA A 925 10.11 45.50 22.46
C ALA A 925 10.72 44.33 23.28
N PHE A 926 10.98 44.51 24.58
CA PHE A 926 11.63 43.49 25.43
C PHE A 926 10.84 43.19 26.71
N ARG A 927 9.63 43.75 26.88
CA ARG A 927 8.84 43.56 28.11
C ARG A 927 8.48 42.11 28.35
N ASP A 928 8.04 41.40 27.32
CA ASP A 928 7.80 39.96 27.33
C ASP A 928 8.99 39.17 27.86
N ARG A 929 10.19 39.40 27.31
CA ARG A 929 11.38 38.63 27.67
C ARG A 929 11.81 38.89 29.11
N VAL A 930 11.71 40.14 29.56
CA VAL A 930 12.01 40.47 30.96
C VAL A 930 10.96 39.91 31.93
N LEU A 931 9.67 39.93 31.56
CA LEU A 931 8.61 39.35 32.39
C LEU A 931 8.69 37.83 32.43
N ALA A 932 8.98 37.19 31.30
CA ALA A 932 9.22 35.74 31.24
C ALA A 932 10.41 35.35 32.13
N TYR A 933 11.50 36.13 32.10
CA TYR A 933 12.61 35.96 33.03
C TYR A 933 12.16 36.09 34.50
N PHE A 934 11.41 37.14 34.85
CA PHE A 934 10.92 37.30 36.23
C PHE A 934 9.99 36.17 36.67
N SER A 935 9.09 35.73 35.80
CA SER A 935 8.19 34.60 36.05
C SER A 935 8.96 33.30 36.31
N ARG A 936 9.95 32.97 35.46
CA ARG A 936 10.83 31.81 35.70
C ARG A 936 11.63 31.94 37.00
N GLN A 937 12.20 33.12 37.27
CA GLN A 937 12.94 33.38 38.51
C GLN A 937 12.08 33.33 39.77
N LEU A 938 10.77 33.62 39.70
CA LEU A 938 9.87 33.44 40.83
C LEU A 938 9.75 31.97 41.22
N SER A 939 9.82 31.05 40.26
CA SER A 939 9.80 29.61 40.52
C SER A 939 11.12 29.07 41.09
N SER A 940 12.27 29.63 40.67
CA SER A 940 13.60 29.13 41.04
C SER A 940 14.28 29.90 42.18
N ASP A 941 14.00 31.19 42.34
CA ASP A 941 14.60 32.10 43.32
C ASP A 941 13.62 33.19 43.79
N SER A 942 12.56 32.76 44.50
CA SER A 942 11.60 33.69 45.09
C SER A 942 12.19 34.58 46.20
N ILE A 943 13.31 34.18 46.82
CA ILE A 943 13.91 34.89 47.96
C ILE A 943 14.38 36.28 47.55
N TYR A 944 15.02 36.42 46.39
CA TYR A 944 15.51 37.70 45.88
C TYR A 944 14.54 38.33 44.89
N THR A 945 13.86 37.52 44.08
CA THR A 945 12.97 38.02 43.02
C THR A 945 11.70 38.66 43.59
N LEU A 946 11.03 38.03 44.57
CA LEU A 946 9.78 38.54 45.10
C LEU A 946 9.93 39.92 45.78
N PRO A 947 10.90 40.15 46.70
CA PRO A 947 11.11 41.48 47.28
C PRO A 947 11.43 42.53 46.22
N TYR A 948 12.21 42.16 45.20
CA TYR A 948 12.55 43.07 44.11
C TYR A 948 11.33 43.50 43.29
N LEU A 949 10.44 42.55 42.95
CA LEU A 949 9.18 42.86 42.27
C LEU A 949 8.26 43.70 43.17
N GLN A 950 8.22 43.44 44.49
CA GLN A 950 7.46 44.23 45.46
C GLN A 950 7.93 45.68 45.54
N GLU A 951 9.25 45.92 45.57
CA GLU A 951 9.82 47.27 45.54
C GLU A 951 9.45 48.04 44.28
N ASN A 952 9.24 47.34 43.16
CA ASN A 952 8.96 47.91 41.85
C ASN A 952 7.49 47.75 41.41
N LYS A 953 6.62 47.35 42.34
CA LYS A 953 5.19 47.07 42.16
C LYS A 953 4.49 48.15 41.33
N ALA A 954 4.64 49.42 41.72
CA ALA A 954 3.99 50.55 41.04
C ALA A 954 4.41 50.69 39.57
N LYS A 955 5.68 50.41 39.24
CA LYS A 955 6.21 50.51 37.87
C LYS A 955 5.68 49.37 37.02
N LEU A 956 5.71 48.13 37.55
CA LEU A 956 5.19 46.94 36.87
C LEU A 956 3.70 47.10 36.54
N THR A 957 2.89 47.54 37.51
CA THR A 957 1.45 47.80 37.31
C THR A 957 1.18 48.88 36.27
N ALA A 958 1.95 49.97 36.27
CA ALA A 958 1.76 51.04 35.29
C ALA A 958 2.02 50.57 33.84
N TYR A 959 3.03 49.74 33.63
CA TYR A 959 3.33 49.17 32.29
C TYR A 959 2.31 48.11 31.88
N PHE A 960 1.83 47.27 32.80
CA PHE A 960 0.69 46.40 32.52
C PHE A 960 -0.52 47.21 32.04
N GLN A 961 -0.91 48.26 32.76
CA GLN A 961 -2.07 49.08 32.41
C GLN A 961 -1.91 49.73 31.02
N GLN A 962 -0.68 50.10 30.64
CA GLN A 962 -0.38 50.61 29.30
C GLN A 962 -0.51 49.53 28.23
N ASP A 963 0.09 48.37 28.44
CA ASP A 963 0.12 47.27 27.47
C ASP A 963 -1.27 46.64 27.31
N ALA A 964 -2.01 46.46 28.40
CA ALA A 964 -3.40 45.99 28.39
C ALA A 964 -4.33 46.95 27.63
N LEU A 965 -4.19 48.26 27.83
CA LEU A 965 -4.98 49.25 27.10
C LEU A 965 -4.67 49.21 25.59
N ARG A 966 -3.38 49.11 25.24
CA ARG A 966 -2.97 48.99 23.84
C ARG A 966 -3.52 47.71 23.21
N ALA A 967 -3.40 46.57 23.89
CA ALA A 967 -3.93 45.30 23.40
C ALA A 967 -5.44 45.36 23.11
N LEU A 968 -6.20 46.10 23.93
CA LEU A 968 -7.63 46.37 23.72
C LEU A 968 -7.91 47.32 22.54
N GLU A 969 -6.98 48.22 22.20
CA GLU A 969 -7.13 49.15 21.08
C GLU A 969 -6.71 48.53 19.73
N THR A 970 -5.82 47.53 19.73
CA THR A 970 -5.25 46.92 18.52
C THR A 970 -5.99 45.69 18.01
N VAL A 971 -7.06 45.22 18.69
CA VAL A 971 -7.82 43.99 18.37
C VAL A 971 -8.30 43.91 16.91
N ASN A 972 -8.49 45.06 16.24
CA ASN A 972 -8.99 45.16 14.88
C ASN A 972 -7.93 45.38 13.79
N LEU A 973 -6.62 45.36 14.13
CA LEU A 973 -5.54 45.77 13.21
C LEU A 973 -4.61 44.65 12.72
N GLY A 974 -4.83 43.39 13.11
CA GLY A 974 -4.11 42.23 12.53
C GLY A 974 -2.58 42.30 12.61
N SER A 975 -2.01 42.97 13.61
CA SER A 975 -0.55 43.15 13.74
C SER A 975 0.10 41.93 14.42
N PRO A 976 1.10 41.26 13.83
CA PRO A 976 1.58 39.96 14.32
C PRO A 976 2.52 40.03 15.54
N THR A 977 3.05 41.18 15.96
CA THR A 977 4.27 41.17 16.81
C THR A 977 4.29 42.05 18.06
N THR A 978 3.19 42.64 18.52
CA THR A 978 3.24 43.44 19.77
C THR A 978 1.96 43.37 20.60
N GLY A 979 1.98 42.57 21.67
CA GLY A 979 1.29 42.93 22.92
C GLY A 979 0.42 41.88 23.59
N VAL A 980 0.01 40.80 22.91
CA VAL A 980 -0.94 39.83 23.49
C VAL A 980 -0.21 38.81 24.36
N GLU A 981 0.88 38.21 23.87
CA GLU A 981 1.66 37.21 24.62
C GLU A 981 2.27 37.77 25.91
N ASN A 982 2.61 39.07 25.91
CA ASN A 982 3.13 39.76 27.10
C ASN A 982 2.11 39.74 28.26
N LEU A 983 0.81 39.73 27.95
CA LEU A 983 -0.24 39.84 28.96
C LEU A 983 -0.25 38.63 29.89
N TYR A 984 0.05 37.44 29.37
CA TYR A 984 0.17 36.24 30.18
C TYR A 984 1.22 36.42 31.29
N TYR A 985 2.45 36.79 30.93
CA TYR A 985 3.51 37.00 31.92
C TYR A 985 3.26 38.21 32.82
N HIS A 986 2.58 39.25 32.31
CA HIS A 986 2.13 40.34 33.17
C HIS A 986 1.15 39.84 34.24
N LEU A 987 0.14 39.06 33.87
CA LEU A 987 -0.87 38.56 34.80
C LEU A 987 -0.26 37.67 35.89
N ASP A 988 0.71 36.82 35.54
CA ASP A 988 1.47 36.01 36.51
C ASP A 988 2.24 36.86 37.53
N VAL A 989 2.93 37.91 37.06
CA VAL A 989 3.63 38.86 37.93
C VAL A 989 2.66 39.68 38.79
N LEU A 990 1.52 40.11 38.25
CA LEU A 990 0.49 40.83 39.01
C LEU A 990 -0.13 39.94 40.10
N ASP A 991 -0.36 38.67 39.80
CA ASP A 991 -0.97 37.69 40.72
C ASP A 991 -0.05 37.47 41.91
N THR A 992 1.23 37.25 41.61
CA THR A 992 2.31 37.18 42.59
C THR A 992 2.36 38.43 43.49
N LEU A 993 2.08 39.61 42.95
CA LEU A 993 2.10 40.89 43.69
C LEU A 993 0.76 41.25 44.35
N ALA A 994 -0.28 40.44 44.15
CA ALA A 994 -1.66 40.68 44.58
C ALA A 994 -2.13 42.11 44.27
N ILE A 995 -2.27 42.44 42.97
CA ILE A 995 -2.75 43.76 42.52
C ILE A 995 -4.28 43.75 42.35
N ASP A 996 -4.99 44.43 43.24
CA ASP A 996 -6.46 44.47 43.26
C ASP A 996 -7.04 45.88 43.00
N ASP A 997 -6.24 46.81 42.45
CA ASP A 997 -6.73 48.17 42.20
C ASP A 997 -7.79 48.21 41.09
N SER A 998 -8.75 49.14 41.25
CA SER A 998 -9.93 49.22 40.39
C SER A 998 -9.62 49.49 38.91
N ARG A 999 -8.51 50.19 38.61
CA ARG A 999 -8.11 50.48 37.23
C ARG A 999 -7.56 49.22 36.56
N THR A 1000 -6.68 48.49 37.25
CA THR A 1000 -6.12 47.22 36.78
C THR A 1000 -7.25 46.20 36.55
N LEU A 1001 -8.12 45.99 37.55
CA LEU A 1001 -9.25 45.05 37.43
C LEU A 1001 -10.22 45.43 36.29
N SER A 1002 -10.44 46.73 36.05
CA SER A 1002 -11.27 47.17 34.92
C SER A 1002 -10.63 46.85 33.57
N LEU A 1003 -9.31 46.89 33.43
CA LEU A 1003 -8.62 46.54 32.19
C LEU A 1003 -8.57 45.03 32.00
N VAL A 1004 -8.26 44.26 33.06
CA VAL A 1004 -8.30 42.78 33.06
C VAL A 1004 -9.68 42.29 32.63
N LYS A 1005 -10.75 42.88 33.19
CA LYS A 1005 -12.12 42.55 32.80
C LYS A 1005 -12.37 42.77 31.32
N ARG A 1006 -11.95 43.91 30.79
CA ARG A 1006 -12.09 44.22 29.36
C ARG A 1006 -11.28 43.26 28.49
N LEU A 1007 -10.11 42.81 28.93
CA LEU A 1007 -9.27 41.88 28.17
C LEU A 1007 -10.00 40.58 27.82
N PHE A 1008 -10.70 39.94 28.76
CA PHE A 1008 -11.45 38.73 28.44
C PHE A 1008 -12.83 39.00 27.83
N GLN A 1009 -13.37 40.23 27.90
CA GLN A 1009 -14.66 40.60 27.32
C GLN A 1009 -14.59 41.07 25.86
N GLU A 1010 -13.60 41.91 25.55
CA GLU A 1010 -13.50 42.63 24.28
C GLU A 1010 -12.55 41.94 23.29
N ARG A 1011 -11.71 41.01 23.77
CA ARG A 1011 -10.84 40.22 22.90
C ARG A 1011 -11.49 38.88 22.58
N GLY A 1012 -11.66 38.62 21.28
CA GLY A 1012 -12.30 37.40 20.76
C GLY A 1012 -11.32 36.38 20.17
N ASP A 1013 -10.01 36.60 20.28
CA ASP A 1013 -8.99 35.62 19.88
C ASP A 1013 -8.97 34.46 20.87
N GLN A 1014 -8.77 33.24 20.39
CA GLN A 1014 -8.65 31.99 21.16
C GLN A 1014 -7.20 31.84 21.67
N ASN A 1015 -6.86 32.46 22.81
CA ASN A 1015 -5.51 32.47 23.38
C ASN A 1015 -5.54 32.39 24.93
N PHE A 1016 -4.55 31.70 25.51
CA PHE A 1016 -4.29 31.58 26.95
C PHE A 1016 -4.29 32.90 27.75
N SER A 1017 -3.98 34.03 27.12
CA SER A 1017 -4.01 35.34 27.81
C SER A 1017 -5.42 35.75 28.28
N SER A 1018 -6.47 35.36 27.55
CA SER A 1018 -7.86 35.68 27.91
C SER A 1018 -8.36 34.84 29.09
N ILE A 1019 -7.96 33.57 29.17
CA ILE A 1019 -8.28 32.72 30.33
C ILE A 1019 -7.51 33.18 31.58
N GLY A 1020 -6.22 33.52 31.45
CA GLY A 1020 -5.45 34.08 32.56
C GLY A 1020 -6.06 35.40 33.07
N ALA A 1021 -6.58 36.25 32.17
CA ALA A 1021 -7.27 37.48 32.56
C ALA A 1021 -8.59 37.19 33.30
N PHE A 1022 -9.33 36.18 32.85
CA PHE A 1022 -10.55 35.73 33.53
C PHE A 1022 -10.26 35.21 34.94
N GLU A 1023 -9.31 34.29 35.08
CA GLU A 1023 -8.86 33.74 36.37
C GLU A 1023 -8.44 34.85 37.34
N TYR A 1024 -7.63 35.79 36.86
CA TYR A 1024 -7.19 36.95 37.64
C TYR A 1024 -8.37 37.80 38.12
N TYR A 1025 -9.33 38.10 37.24
CA TYR A 1025 -10.50 38.90 37.59
C TYR A 1025 -11.38 38.20 38.63
N ILE A 1026 -11.62 36.90 38.47
CA ILE A 1026 -12.41 36.11 39.42
C ILE A 1026 -11.75 36.07 40.81
N LYS A 1027 -10.41 35.96 40.86
CA LYS A 1027 -9.65 35.90 42.11
C LYS A 1027 -9.66 37.21 42.91
N TYR A 1028 -9.53 38.37 42.25
CA TYR A 1028 -9.31 39.66 42.92
C TYR A 1028 -10.49 40.64 42.89
N ALA A 1029 -11.49 40.46 42.03
CA ALA A 1029 -12.60 41.42 41.96
C ALA A 1029 -13.53 41.34 43.17
N THR A 1030 -13.80 42.49 43.80
CA THR A 1030 -14.73 42.58 44.95
C THR A 1030 -16.19 42.29 44.60
N SER A 1031 -16.55 42.39 43.32
CA SER A 1031 -17.89 42.07 42.81
C SER A 1031 -17.78 41.57 41.38
N ILE A 1032 -18.26 40.35 41.14
CA ILE A 1032 -18.21 39.70 39.83
C ILE A 1032 -19.35 40.18 38.94
N ASP A 1033 -19.03 40.62 37.72
CA ASP A 1033 -20.02 40.89 36.69
C ASP A 1033 -20.54 39.58 36.08
N THR A 1034 -21.73 39.16 36.49
CA THR A 1034 -22.35 37.91 36.03
C THR A 1034 -22.56 37.87 34.52
N ILE A 1035 -22.82 39.00 33.85
CA ILE A 1035 -23.03 39.03 32.40
C ILE A 1035 -21.69 38.75 31.70
N ALA A 1036 -20.61 39.39 32.15
CA ALA A 1036 -19.27 39.16 31.62
C ALA A 1036 -18.85 37.69 31.73
N VAL A 1037 -19.10 37.07 32.89
CA VAL A 1037 -18.79 35.66 33.14
C VAL A 1037 -19.63 34.74 32.25
N GLN A 1038 -20.93 34.99 32.15
CA GLN A 1038 -21.83 34.19 31.31
C GLN A 1038 -21.49 34.32 29.83
N ASP A 1039 -21.07 35.50 29.37
CA ASP A 1039 -20.63 35.71 28.00
C ASP A 1039 -19.33 34.96 27.69
N PHE A 1040 -18.36 34.97 28.62
CA PHE A 1040 -17.09 34.25 28.44
C PHE A 1040 -17.28 32.72 28.36
N LEU A 1041 -18.16 32.16 29.21
CA LEU A 1041 -18.51 30.73 29.22
C LEU A 1041 -19.19 30.23 27.91
N LYS A 1042 -19.64 31.14 27.03
CA LYS A 1042 -20.21 30.75 25.73
C LYS A 1042 -19.15 30.14 24.81
N SER A 1043 -17.91 30.61 24.86
CA SER A 1043 -16.81 30.09 24.04
C SER A 1043 -16.49 28.65 24.43
N LYS A 1044 -16.50 27.71 23.49
CA LYS A 1044 -16.13 26.30 23.77
C LYS A 1044 -14.66 26.17 24.15
N TYR A 1045 -13.79 27.00 23.56
CA TYR A 1045 -12.35 27.03 23.82
C TYR A 1045 -12.04 27.29 25.30
N TYR A 1046 -12.71 28.27 25.93
CA TYR A 1046 -12.41 28.70 27.30
C TYR A 1046 -13.27 28.03 28.37
N ARG A 1047 -14.34 27.32 27.97
CA ARG A 1047 -15.44 26.98 28.88
C ARG A 1047 -14.97 26.14 30.06
N PHE A 1048 -14.13 25.14 29.80
CA PHE A 1048 -13.71 24.20 30.84
C PHE A 1048 -12.82 24.89 31.86
N GLU A 1049 -11.78 25.58 31.41
CA GLU A 1049 -10.84 26.31 32.24
C GLU A 1049 -11.54 27.42 33.04
N ALA A 1050 -12.49 28.13 32.42
CA ALA A 1050 -13.30 29.13 33.11
C ALA A 1050 -14.22 28.51 34.18
N MET A 1051 -14.75 27.31 33.95
CA MET A 1051 -15.53 26.57 34.96
C MET A 1051 -14.66 26.13 36.14
N VAL A 1052 -13.46 25.62 35.88
CA VAL A 1052 -12.47 25.28 36.93
C VAL A 1052 -12.16 26.52 37.77
N ALA A 1053 -11.81 27.63 37.12
CA ALA A 1053 -11.51 28.89 37.80
C ALA A 1053 -12.68 29.42 38.67
N LEU A 1054 -13.93 29.25 38.23
CA LEU A 1054 -15.11 29.62 39.02
C LEU A 1054 -15.33 28.68 40.21
N VAL A 1055 -15.06 27.38 40.07
CA VAL A 1055 -15.14 26.42 41.17
C VAL A 1055 -14.08 26.75 42.23
N ASP A 1056 -12.83 26.92 41.80
CA ASP A 1056 -11.69 27.20 42.69
C ASP A 1056 -11.84 28.50 43.48
N ALA A 1057 -12.60 29.46 42.94
CA ALA A 1057 -12.89 30.74 43.57
C ALA A 1057 -14.27 30.80 44.29
N ASP A 1058 -14.92 29.66 44.56
CA ASP A 1058 -16.23 29.57 45.23
C ASP A 1058 -17.38 30.32 44.50
N TYR A 1059 -17.32 30.37 43.17
CA TYR A 1059 -18.34 30.97 42.29
C TYR A 1059 -19.07 29.94 41.41
N SER A 1060 -19.08 28.66 41.79
CA SER A 1060 -19.69 27.55 41.03
C SER A 1060 -21.17 27.77 40.68
N GLN A 1061 -21.93 28.51 41.50
CA GLN A 1061 -23.32 28.89 41.22
C GLN A 1061 -23.51 29.73 39.94
N MET A 1062 -22.45 30.34 39.41
CA MET A 1062 -22.48 31.12 38.19
C MET A 1062 -22.40 30.26 36.92
N ILE A 1063 -22.04 28.98 37.05
CA ILE A 1063 -21.97 28.03 35.94
C ILE A 1063 -23.41 27.65 35.52
N PRO A 1064 -23.82 27.94 34.28
CA PRO A 1064 -25.12 27.51 33.77
C PRO A 1064 -25.26 25.98 33.83
N SER A 1065 -26.35 25.48 34.41
CA SER A 1065 -26.57 24.04 34.60
C SER A 1065 -26.49 23.21 33.32
N GLN A 1066 -26.80 23.80 32.17
CA GLN A 1066 -26.65 23.16 30.85
C GLN A 1066 -25.20 22.77 30.54
N TYR A 1067 -24.20 23.52 31.02
CA TYR A 1067 -22.79 23.21 30.78
C TYR A 1067 -22.26 22.10 31.68
N LEU A 1068 -23.01 21.72 32.72
CA LEU A 1068 -22.71 20.58 33.59
C LEU A 1068 -23.34 19.27 33.07
N ASP A 1069 -24.08 19.31 31.95
CA ASP A 1069 -24.53 18.09 31.28
C ASP A 1069 -23.29 17.29 30.79
N PRO A 1070 -23.16 16.00 31.15
CA PRO A 1070 -22.03 15.16 30.73
C PRO A 1070 -21.74 15.18 29.23
N LYS A 1071 -22.77 15.37 28.40
CA LYS A 1071 -22.62 15.48 26.94
C LYS A 1071 -21.96 16.80 26.53
N ASN A 1072 -22.27 17.92 27.20
CA ASN A 1072 -21.64 19.21 26.91
C ASN A 1072 -20.18 19.25 27.37
N ILE A 1073 -19.85 18.61 28.50
CA ILE A 1073 -18.46 18.41 28.94
C ILE A 1073 -17.70 17.55 27.94
N ALA A 1074 -18.30 16.46 27.49
CA ALA A 1074 -17.71 15.61 26.46
C ALA A 1074 -17.47 16.36 25.14
N GLU A 1075 -18.42 17.21 24.71
CA GLU A 1075 -18.26 18.04 23.53
C GLU A 1075 -17.06 19.00 23.66
N VAL A 1076 -16.88 19.64 24.81
CA VAL A 1076 -15.73 20.52 25.07
C VAL A 1076 -14.40 19.74 25.11
N SER A 1077 -14.39 18.55 25.72
CA SER A 1077 -13.19 17.69 25.74
C SER A 1077 -12.69 17.40 24.34
N LEU A 1078 -13.58 16.92 23.47
CA LEU A 1078 -13.22 16.63 22.09
C LEU A 1078 -12.88 17.89 21.30
N TYR A 1079 -13.62 19.00 21.49
CA TYR A 1079 -13.32 20.29 20.86
C TYR A 1079 -11.90 20.79 21.19
N ASN A 1080 -11.48 20.70 22.45
CA ASN A 1080 -10.15 21.10 22.87
C ASN A 1080 -9.08 20.12 22.37
N THR A 1081 -9.37 18.82 22.39
CA THR A 1081 -8.43 17.78 21.94
C THR A 1081 -8.07 17.91 20.46
N ILE A 1082 -9.07 18.09 19.58
CA ILE A 1082 -8.85 18.21 18.12
C ILE A 1082 -8.43 19.61 17.65
N GLY A 1083 -8.40 20.58 18.58
CA GLY A 1083 -8.00 21.96 18.29
C GLY A 1083 -6.50 22.22 18.44
N TYR A 1084 -5.75 21.36 19.15
CA TYR A 1084 -4.33 21.58 19.46
C TYR A 1084 -3.38 21.34 18.27
N ASP A 1085 -3.78 20.55 17.27
CA ASP A 1085 -2.86 20.06 16.24
C ASP A 1085 -2.86 20.89 14.93
N ASP A 1086 -3.93 21.60 14.54
CA ASP A 1086 -3.95 22.38 13.27
C ASP A 1086 -4.96 23.56 13.22
N SER A 1087 -6.18 23.41 13.76
CA SER A 1087 -7.19 24.48 13.91
C SER A 1087 -8.39 23.98 14.75
N TYR A 1088 -9.26 24.87 15.24
CA TYR A 1088 -10.48 24.45 15.95
C TYR A 1088 -11.64 24.15 14.98
N PRO A 1089 -12.48 23.14 15.26
CA PRO A 1089 -13.57 22.76 14.37
C PRO A 1089 -14.64 23.85 14.31
N THR A 1090 -15.15 24.15 13.10
CA THR A 1090 -16.16 25.19 12.88
C THR A 1090 -17.58 24.67 13.09
N GLN A 1091 -17.80 23.37 12.85
CA GLN A 1091 -19.06 22.69 13.15
C GLN A 1091 -18.78 21.42 13.95
N MET A 1092 -19.63 21.19 14.95
CA MET A 1092 -19.61 19.99 15.77
C MET A 1092 -21.04 19.67 16.19
N ARG A 1093 -21.44 18.42 16.00
CA ARG A 1093 -22.80 17.95 16.27
C ARG A 1093 -22.78 16.57 16.92
N TYR A 1094 -23.62 16.41 17.93
CA TYR A 1094 -23.83 15.12 18.56
C TYR A 1094 -24.46 14.12 17.59
N GLN A 1095 -23.85 12.94 17.47
CA GLN A 1095 -24.27 11.89 16.54
C GLN A 1095 -25.01 10.76 17.26
N GLY A 1096 -24.54 10.34 18.44
CA GLY A 1096 -25.16 9.24 19.18
C GLY A 1096 -24.27 8.66 20.28
N GLU A 1097 -24.69 7.53 20.82
CA GLU A 1097 -23.93 6.78 21.83
C GLU A 1097 -23.32 5.53 21.21
N PHE A 1098 -22.11 5.20 21.62
CA PHE A 1098 -21.37 4.04 21.13
C PHE A 1098 -20.82 3.24 22.31
N SER A 1099 -20.80 1.92 22.20
CA SER A 1099 -20.32 1.03 23.25
C SER A 1099 -19.30 0.06 22.69
N GLN A 1100 -18.13 -0.01 23.31
CA GLN A 1100 -17.09 -0.97 22.95
C GLN A 1100 -16.30 -1.36 24.21
N ASP A 1101 -16.00 -2.65 24.34
CA ASP A 1101 -15.21 -3.23 25.44
C ASP A 1101 -15.73 -2.87 26.85
N GLY A 1102 -17.06 -2.83 27.00
CA GLY A 1102 -17.71 -2.52 28.27
C GLY A 1102 -17.71 -1.03 28.66
N LYS A 1103 -17.10 -0.16 27.86
CA LYS A 1103 -17.12 1.30 28.01
C LYS A 1103 -18.21 1.92 27.14
N GLN A 1104 -18.71 3.07 27.57
CA GLN A 1104 -19.74 3.86 26.87
C GLN A 1104 -19.13 5.18 26.42
N TYR A 1105 -19.46 5.63 25.20
CA TYR A 1105 -18.92 6.83 24.59
C TYR A 1105 -20.04 7.72 24.05
N TYR A 1106 -19.83 9.03 24.08
CA TYR A 1106 -20.56 9.99 23.25
C TYR A 1106 -19.82 10.17 21.92
N ALA A 1107 -20.56 10.13 20.82
CA ALA A 1107 -20.01 10.35 19.49
C ALA A 1107 -20.42 11.71 18.95
N PHE A 1108 -19.45 12.44 18.41
CA PHE A 1108 -19.65 13.73 17.77
C PHE A 1108 -19.07 13.70 16.37
N VAL A 1109 -19.81 14.27 15.43
CA VAL A 1109 -19.29 14.56 14.10
C VAL A 1109 -18.85 16.00 14.05
N TYR A 1110 -17.68 16.26 13.48
CA TYR A 1110 -17.09 17.58 13.37
C TYR A 1110 -16.53 17.85 11.97
N SER A 1111 -16.33 19.11 11.62
CA SER A 1111 -15.69 19.53 10.37
C SER A 1111 -14.99 20.89 10.55
N TYR A 1112 -14.02 21.14 9.68
CA TYR A 1112 -13.31 22.41 9.56
C TYR A 1112 -13.87 23.19 8.35
N GLU A 1113 -13.86 24.52 8.38
CA GLU A 1113 -14.03 25.30 7.14
C GLU A 1113 -12.63 25.53 6.56
N GLN A 1114 -12.47 25.33 5.25
CA GLN A 1114 -11.27 25.79 4.56
C GLN A 1114 -11.31 27.32 4.55
N ASP A 1115 -10.69 27.96 5.53
CA ASP A 1115 -10.31 29.36 5.39
C ASP A 1115 -9.27 29.45 4.28
N GLY A 1116 -9.54 30.34 3.32
CA GLY A 1116 -8.74 30.48 2.11
C GLY A 1116 -7.26 30.66 2.45
N ALA A 1117 -6.42 29.94 1.69
CA ALA A 1117 -4.98 30.04 1.73
C ALA A 1117 -4.52 31.51 1.85
N SER A 1118 -3.55 31.74 2.74
CA SER A 1118 -2.84 33.01 2.79
C SER A 1118 -2.31 33.37 1.40
N THR A 1119 -2.33 34.66 1.07
CA THR A 1119 -2.18 35.17 -0.30
C THR A 1119 -0.78 34.99 -0.91
N GLU A 1120 0.12 34.24 -0.27
CA GLU A 1120 1.47 33.92 -0.78
C GLU A 1120 1.60 32.51 -1.37
N GLU A 1121 0.64 31.60 -1.19
CA GLU A 1121 0.69 30.24 -1.78
C GLU A 1121 -0.18 30.06 -3.04
N ILE A 1122 -0.91 31.10 -3.48
CA ILE A 1122 -1.75 31.06 -4.69
C ILE A 1122 -1.00 31.69 -5.87
N GLN A 1123 0.07 31.05 -6.32
CA GLN A 1123 0.59 31.30 -7.68
C GLN A 1123 0.70 30.06 -8.58
N ASP A 1124 0.47 28.84 -8.07
CA ASP A 1124 0.62 27.61 -8.89
C ASP A 1124 -0.57 26.64 -8.89
N MET A 1125 -1.76 27.05 -8.44
CA MET A 1125 -2.95 26.18 -8.51
C MET A 1125 -4.21 26.92 -8.98
N GLU A 1126 -4.33 27.10 -10.30
CA GLU A 1126 -5.61 27.36 -10.95
C GLU A 1126 -6.18 26.03 -11.49
N GLU A 1127 -7.22 25.52 -10.83
CA GLU A 1127 -8.54 25.23 -11.41
C GLU A 1127 -9.29 24.08 -10.70
N THR A 1128 -10.43 24.47 -10.10
CA THR A 1128 -11.64 23.67 -9.89
C THR A 1128 -11.64 22.51 -8.88
N LYS A 1129 -12.05 22.79 -7.63
CA LYS A 1129 -12.99 21.92 -6.90
C LYS A 1129 -13.96 22.76 -6.05
N THR A 1130 -15.25 22.55 -6.25
CA THR A 1130 -16.29 22.83 -5.26
C THR A 1130 -15.98 22.01 -4.01
N ALA A 1131 -15.49 22.65 -2.94
CA ALA A 1131 -15.15 22.02 -1.68
C ALA A 1131 -16.40 21.40 -1.03
N THR A 1132 -16.48 20.07 -1.01
CA THR A 1132 -17.37 19.34 -0.11
C THR A 1132 -16.76 19.38 1.29
N LYS A 1133 -17.49 19.91 2.26
CA LYS A 1133 -17.09 19.98 3.68
C LYS A 1133 -16.92 18.56 4.21
N GLU A 1134 -15.67 18.10 4.37
CA GLU A 1134 -15.38 16.78 4.93
C GLU A 1134 -15.76 16.74 6.40
N GLU A 1135 -16.55 15.73 6.80
CA GLU A 1135 -16.98 15.48 8.17
C GLU A 1135 -16.14 14.33 8.75
N PHE A 1136 -15.77 14.42 10.02
CA PHE A 1136 -15.00 13.43 10.78
C PHE A 1136 -15.76 13.01 12.03
N ILE A 1137 -15.38 11.90 12.68
CA ILE A 1137 -15.99 11.47 13.94
C ILE A 1137 -14.97 11.43 15.07
N GLY A 1138 -15.38 11.93 16.23
CA GLY A 1138 -14.66 11.79 17.48
C GLY A 1138 -15.54 11.15 18.55
N LEU A 1139 -14.91 10.45 19.46
CA LEU A 1139 -15.53 9.72 20.56
C LEU A 1139 -14.99 10.20 21.88
N VAL A 1140 -15.87 10.27 22.87
CA VAL A 1140 -15.50 10.75 24.21
C VAL A 1140 -16.09 9.81 25.24
N LEU A 1141 -15.25 9.37 26.18
CA LEU A 1141 -15.68 8.46 27.23
C LEU A 1141 -16.79 9.11 28.07
N LYS A 1142 -17.86 8.35 28.34
CA LYS A 1142 -18.89 8.82 29.26
C LYS A 1142 -18.34 8.84 30.69
N GLN A 1143 -18.42 10.00 31.31
CA GLN A 1143 -18.00 10.23 32.69
C GLN A 1143 -19.06 11.03 33.43
N GLU A 1144 -19.25 10.75 34.72
CA GLU A 1144 -20.09 11.58 35.58
C GLU A 1144 -19.39 12.91 35.87
N VAL A 1145 -20.16 14.01 35.86
CA VAL A 1145 -19.64 15.35 36.12
C VAL A 1145 -19.89 15.71 37.58
N ALA A 1146 -18.81 15.91 38.33
CA ALA A 1146 -18.86 16.40 39.70
C ALA A 1146 -18.17 17.77 39.77
N LEU A 1147 -18.84 18.76 40.40
CA LEU A 1147 -18.25 20.09 40.58
C LEU A 1147 -17.02 20.07 41.50
N GLU A 1148 -16.96 19.12 42.43
CA GLU A 1148 -15.84 18.95 43.36
C GLU A 1148 -14.59 18.32 42.71
N ASP A 1149 -14.74 17.75 41.51
CA ASP A 1149 -13.67 17.06 40.76
C ASP A 1149 -13.92 17.22 39.24
N LEU A 1150 -13.91 18.47 38.78
CA LEU A 1150 -14.19 18.80 37.39
C LEU A 1150 -13.00 18.37 36.50
N SER A 1151 -13.21 17.37 35.66
CA SER A 1151 -12.19 16.85 34.72
C SER A 1151 -12.78 16.64 33.33
N LEU A 1152 -11.93 16.77 32.30
CA LEU A 1152 -12.29 16.42 30.93
C LEU A 1152 -12.15 14.90 30.73
N PRO A 1153 -13.19 14.22 30.19
CA PRO A 1153 -13.11 12.81 29.86
C PRO A 1153 -12.19 12.57 28.66
N ASP A 1154 -11.57 11.38 28.59
CA ASP A 1154 -10.75 10.96 27.45
C ASP A 1154 -11.50 11.11 26.13
N ALA A 1155 -10.89 11.81 25.18
CA ALA A 1155 -11.36 11.97 23.81
C ALA A 1155 -10.44 11.23 22.83
N TYR A 1156 -11.05 10.64 21.81
CA TYR A 1156 -10.42 9.81 20.79
C TYR A 1156 -10.91 10.29 19.44
N TYR A 1157 -10.01 10.49 18.48
CA TYR A 1157 -10.37 10.99 17.16
C TYR A 1157 -9.40 10.47 16.10
N ASP A 1158 -9.80 10.53 14.85
CA ASP A 1158 -8.90 10.23 13.74
C ASP A 1158 -9.29 11.08 12.53
N TYR A 1159 -8.34 11.32 11.63
CA TYR A 1159 -8.54 12.14 10.44
C TYR A 1159 -9.12 11.35 9.24
N GLN A 1160 -9.63 10.13 9.44
CA GLN A 1160 -10.41 9.42 8.42
C GLN A 1160 -11.80 10.06 8.24
N PRO A 1161 -12.21 10.39 7.00
CA PRO A 1161 -13.54 10.92 6.73
C PRO A 1161 -14.67 10.01 7.21
N LEU A 1162 -15.75 10.61 7.70
CA LEU A 1162 -16.94 9.94 8.19
C LEU A 1162 -17.56 9.07 7.08
N GLY A 1163 -17.62 7.76 7.35
CA GLY A 1163 -18.26 6.79 6.46
C GLY A 1163 -19.80 6.85 6.51
N PRO A 1164 -20.48 6.08 5.64
CA PRO A 1164 -21.95 6.05 5.58
C PRO A 1164 -22.59 5.47 6.86
N ASP A 1165 -21.88 4.58 7.58
CA ASP A 1165 -22.24 4.17 8.94
C ASP A 1165 -21.23 4.75 9.95
N TRP A 1166 -21.67 5.78 10.67
CA TRP A 1166 -20.89 6.44 11.69
C TRP A 1166 -20.43 5.50 12.82
N LYS A 1167 -21.13 4.38 13.08
CA LYS A 1167 -20.74 3.42 14.11
C LYS A 1167 -19.53 2.59 13.71
N GLU A 1168 -19.33 2.34 12.42
CA GLU A 1168 -18.10 1.70 11.93
C GLU A 1168 -16.92 2.66 12.00
N SER A 1169 -17.11 3.94 11.64
CA SER A 1169 -16.09 4.97 11.83
C SER A 1169 -15.74 5.17 13.31
N ALA A 1170 -16.73 5.15 14.21
CA ALA A 1170 -16.51 5.18 15.66
C ALA A 1170 -15.67 3.99 16.15
N LYS A 1171 -15.98 2.78 15.69
CA LYS A 1171 -15.20 1.58 16.03
C LYS A 1171 -13.75 1.71 15.56
N TYR A 1172 -13.55 2.18 14.33
CA TYR A 1172 -12.23 2.39 13.74
C TYR A 1172 -11.39 3.35 14.61
N VAL A 1173 -11.95 4.50 15.00
CA VAL A 1173 -11.26 5.46 15.87
C VAL A 1173 -10.73 4.78 17.14
N LEU A 1174 -11.55 4.02 17.88
CA LEU A 1174 -11.09 3.37 19.10
C LEU A 1174 -10.08 2.25 18.87
N ASP A 1175 -10.14 1.58 17.72
CA ASP A 1175 -9.20 0.51 17.38
C ASP A 1175 -7.81 1.08 17.00
N THR A 1176 -7.71 2.33 16.53
CA THR A 1176 -6.43 3.02 16.28
C THR A 1176 -5.65 3.36 17.56
N TYR A 1177 -6.34 3.57 18.69
CA TYR A 1177 -5.72 3.91 19.99
C TYR A 1177 -5.41 2.69 20.87
N LYS A 1178 -5.60 1.47 20.35
CA LYS A 1178 -5.25 0.21 21.03
C LYS A 1178 -3.94 -0.35 20.53
#